data_AF-S7VQM4-F1
#
_entry.id   AF-S7VQM4-F1
#
_cell.length_a   1.000
_cell.length_b   1.000
_cell.length_c   1.000
_cell.angle_alpha   90.00
_cell.angle_beta   90.00
_cell.angle_gamma   90.00
#
_symmetry.space_group_name_H-M   'P 1'
#
loop_
_entity.id
_entity.type
_entity.pdbx_description
1 polymer ?
#
loop_
_entity_poly.entity_id
_entity_poly.type
_entity_poly.pdbx_seq_one_letter_code
_entity_poly.pdbx_strand_id
1 'polypeptide(L)'
;MQKLYAKENAYLIQENLYRDRNLDLLDSIGAGVNTEFFRENMLYIRNENMVISLEKLMPTKSVFAGVGAAHLPGEHGMINMLRQRGYIVKALTSDQTDYSKTEKTKLDSLFVTPELKMHSSPDGFLSINTYDELREFSYGGQKYYLDPDMTNGAYLTINRISRFTYLPNEKENISLKDIDHLLYEDIPGDIIKKDELTTPYPGISIVNKTKKGEFQKYHIYETPLEIIIIKFAGRSDFVLKHEDKIFNSIVLRTPSDDTQLFTSPKRKFQIDFPEYYISSNMDNYGKKLVEGHKNGAYYFVEEAVLNDLTYIEEDSFEAKYFHHALYKNYKLVEAEGGFKAGDYKTYESNAILDADTNKRLYLKTIVKDGSYYLLGYVGTNEADKTAFFKSFKFNKTDYKGFEKVIDTSLHFSVNTNGKAPLPNPYNYNYNGGKKAKDYEQTISEAVYSTYANEQISISRTKFHDLQMFHNVDSLWKDLEEKVNYRARYYKAEKAFHIANRKSSKTDDNIYTNSFSYTDSASSKQVLVKNILKEGVLFELKTLVDSISGPSKFVTEFYESFTPKDTLLGKNVLTDKTKQFFEALRAKDSIVLESYGLIKFKKHNSKDIASILKDFEFDKERLEIKSYLVEQLIEIDLKNNLPFIKQLYHDSYSDPQTQTSILEGLLDSNTKESYNIALELMERDLPLGSVGSMFYNYKGKDSLELKASLFPKILEYSTIQEYKQPLYTLLAKVKDSGLVKQKTYKKYKNQLINDAKMEIKRNLGSYNNYGYNSYSHNLATYVRLIFPYRNERTAKDFFSKLLNVDDINALVKYYVLLTKAKETIPAQLTEKLINDEENQYLLLEELDASKLLGKLKSIGINQQQFAKSKLLSDANYEKEKDSIAFLFKRDFVTDKGKNAVMYFFKIDKDDEYSGKVEALHYISFIKPKDPKQLVVDYYSVSESYGTMVDKTKELEEQYTEILNLAIYKDRQRVTPTGGDGYYDY
;
A
#
# COMPACT_ATOMS: atom_id res chain seq x y z
N MET A 1 -24.55 -17.40 -21.83
CA MET A 1 -24.01 -16.19 -21.16
C MET A 1 -22.65 -15.77 -21.69
N GLN A 2 -21.55 -16.51 -21.48
CA GLN A 2 -20.22 -16.11 -21.97
C GLN A 2 -20.14 -15.83 -23.49
N LYS A 3 -20.82 -16.62 -24.32
CA LYS A 3 -20.93 -16.37 -25.78
C LYS A 3 -21.75 -15.13 -26.17
N LEU A 4 -22.65 -14.67 -25.30
CA LEU A 4 -23.45 -13.45 -25.51
C LEU A 4 -22.63 -12.20 -25.12
N TYR A 5 -21.96 -12.25 -23.96
CA TYR A 5 -21.08 -11.16 -23.49
C TYR A 5 -19.80 -10.97 -24.31
N ALA A 6 -19.38 -11.99 -25.06
CA ALA A 6 -18.28 -11.85 -26.02
C ALA A 6 -18.67 -11.06 -27.29
N LYS A 7 -19.97 -10.86 -27.56
CA LYS A 7 -20.47 -10.26 -28.81
C LYS A 7 -21.09 -8.88 -28.62
N GLU A 8 -21.61 -8.58 -27.43
CA GLU A 8 -22.35 -7.34 -27.17
C GLU A 8 -22.22 -6.94 -25.69
N ASN A 9 -22.26 -5.64 -25.42
CA ASN A 9 -22.13 -5.11 -24.07
C ASN A 9 -23.27 -5.64 -23.17
N ALA A 10 -22.94 -6.11 -21.97
CA ALA A 10 -23.90 -6.68 -21.02
C ALA A 10 -25.06 -5.73 -20.67
N TYR A 11 -24.81 -4.42 -20.61
CA TYR A 11 -25.83 -3.39 -20.37
C TYR A 11 -26.80 -3.29 -21.56
N LEU A 12 -26.27 -3.32 -22.79
CA LEU A 12 -27.07 -3.26 -24.01
C LEU A 12 -27.95 -4.51 -24.17
N ILE A 13 -27.42 -5.69 -23.80
CA ILE A 13 -28.19 -6.94 -23.77
C ILE A 13 -29.34 -6.82 -22.76
N GLN A 14 -29.09 -6.35 -21.53
CA GLN A 14 -30.15 -6.17 -20.53
C GLN A 14 -31.22 -5.18 -20.99
N GLU A 15 -30.83 -4.07 -21.62
CA GLU A 15 -31.75 -3.07 -22.16
C GLU A 15 -32.62 -3.64 -23.30
N ASN A 16 -32.02 -4.41 -24.21
CA ASN A 16 -32.75 -5.07 -25.30
C ASN A 16 -33.76 -6.09 -24.76
N LEU A 17 -33.37 -6.92 -23.79
CA LEU A 17 -34.28 -7.88 -23.16
C LEU A 17 -35.45 -7.21 -22.44
N TYR A 18 -35.20 -6.06 -21.81
CA TYR A 18 -36.26 -5.26 -21.21
C TYR A 18 -37.23 -4.73 -22.27
N ARG A 19 -36.71 -4.19 -23.39
CA ARG A 19 -37.52 -3.70 -24.51
C ARG A 19 -38.34 -4.81 -25.18
N ASP A 20 -37.74 -5.99 -25.33
CA ASP A 20 -38.35 -7.18 -25.91
C ASP A 20 -39.30 -7.90 -24.92
N ARG A 21 -39.39 -7.41 -23.68
CA ARG A 21 -40.23 -7.97 -22.60
C ARG A 21 -39.88 -9.44 -22.28
N ASN A 22 -38.63 -9.85 -22.50
CA ASN A 22 -38.17 -11.21 -22.24
C ASN A 22 -37.75 -11.37 -20.77
N LEU A 23 -38.74 -11.51 -19.89
CA LEU A 23 -38.54 -11.56 -18.45
C LEU A 23 -37.75 -12.81 -18.00
N ASP A 24 -37.93 -13.95 -18.65
CA ASP A 24 -37.25 -15.20 -18.28
C ASP A 24 -35.74 -15.12 -18.53
N LEU A 25 -35.34 -14.53 -19.66
CA LEU A 25 -33.93 -14.32 -19.95
C LEU A 25 -33.34 -13.19 -19.08
N LEU A 26 -34.12 -12.16 -18.73
CA LEU A 26 -33.71 -11.13 -17.77
C LEU A 26 -33.41 -11.73 -16.38
N ASP A 27 -34.25 -12.67 -15.90
CA ASP A 27 -33.99 -13.40 -14.64
C ASP A 27 -32.77 -14.31 -14.75
N SER A 28 -32.62 -15.03 -15.87
CA SER A 28 -31.49 -15.92 -16.11
C SER A 28 -30.15 -15.16 -16.14
N ILE A 29 -30.14 -13.96 -16.73
CA ILE A 29 -29.00 -13.05 -16.65
C ILE A 29 -28.78 -12.61 -15.21
N GLY A 30 -29.83 -12.16 -14.52
CA GLY A 30 -29.77 -11.77 -13.12
C GLY A 30 -29.20 -12.86 -12.20
N ALA A 31 -29.56 -14.13 -12.44
CA ALA A 31 -29.03 -15.31 -11.76
C ALA A 31 -27.55 -15.59 -12.10
N GLY A 32 -27.16 -15.36 -13.36
CA GLY A 32 -25.80 -15.60 -13.81
C GLY A 32 -24.78 -14.52 -13.46
N VAL A 33 -25.23 -13.28 -13.16
CA VAL A 33 -24.34 -12.14 -12.86
C VAL A 33 -24.30 -11.73 -11.39
N ASN A 34 -25.30 -12.13 -10.60
CA ASN A 34 -25.38 -11.78 -9.18
C ASN A 34 -25.16 -13.00 -8.29
N THR A 35 -24.63 -12.77 -7.09
CA THR A 35 -24.52 -13.83 -6.07
C THR A 35 -25.89 -14.19 -5.51
N GLU A 36 -26.03 -15.41 -4.99
CA GLU A 36 -27.25 -15.83 -4.27
C GLU A 36 -27.60 -14.87 -3.14
N PHE A 37 -26.58 -14.41 -2.38
CA PHE A 37 -26.76 -13.42 -1.32
C PHE A 37 -27.35 -12.10 -1.82
N PHE A 38 -26.86 -11.58 -2.95
CA PHE A 38 -27.40 -10.36 -3.54
C PHE A 38 -28.86 -10.56 -3.99
N ARG A 39 -29.18 -11.69 -4.63
CA ARG A 39 -30.56 -11.95 -5.08
C ARG A 39 -31.54 -12.12 -3.92
N GLU A 40 -31.14 -12.80 -2.86
CA GLU A 40 -31.95 -12.95 -1.65
C GLU A 40 -32.30 -11.57 -1.05
N ASN A 41 -31.28 -10.74 -0.78
CA ASN A 41 -31.44 -9.50 -0.03
C ASN A 41 -31.95 -8.32 -0.89
N MET A 42 -31.53 -8.23 -2.15
CA MET A 42 -31.87 -7.11 -3.04
C MET A 42 -33.07 -7.38 -3.93
N LEU A 43 -33.54 -8.63 -4.02
CA LEU A 43 -34.65 -9.01 -4.90
C LEU A 43 -35.74 -9.80 -4.15
N TYR A 44 -35.45 -10.99 -3.62
CA TYR A 44 -36.48 -11.93 -3.17
C TYR A 44 -37.24 -11.47 -1.93
N ILE A 45 -36.53 -11.04 -0.88
CA ILE A 45 -37.17 -10.48 0.33
C ILE A 45 -38.01 -9.25 -0.02
N ARG A 46 -37.56 -8.43 -0.99
CA ARG A 46 -38.31 -7.25 -1.46
C ARG A 46 -39.55 -7.67 -2.25
N ASN A 47 -39.47 -8.69 -3.10
CA ASN A 47 -40.61 -9.24 -3.84
C ASN A 47 -41.70 -9.70 -2.86
N GLU A 48 -41.33 -10.46 -1.85
CA GLU A 48 -42.26 -10.96 -0.85
C GLU A 48 -42.94 -9.81 -0.09
N ASN A 49 -42.16 -8.84 0.40
CA ASN A 49 -42.69 -7.66 1.10
C ASN A 49 -43.65 -6.84 0.22
N MET A 50 -43.34 -6.68 -1.08
CA MET A 50 -44.22 -6.00 -2.03
C MET A 50 -45.52 -6.78 -2.25
N VAL A 51 -45.46 -8.11 -2.39
CA VAL A 51 -46.65 -8.96 -2.55
C VAL A 51 -47.53 -8.95 -1.29
N ILE A 52 -46.95 -9.03 -0.09
CA ILE A 52 -47.68 -8.88 1.19
C ILE A 52 -48.41 -7.54 1.24
N SER A 53 -47.74 -6.47 0.82
CA SER A 53 -48.35 -5.13 0.77
C SER A 53 -49.52 -5.06 -0.21
N LEU A 54 -49.39 -5.69 -1.38
CA LEU A 54 -50.47 -5.77 -2.37
C LEU A 54 -51.66 -6.58 -1.86
N GLU A 55 -51.42 -7.74 -1.26
CA GLU A 55 -52.46 -8.62 -0.69
C GLU A 55 -53.32 -7.89 0.35
N LYS A 56 -52.71 -7.01 1.15
CA LYS A 56 -53.44 -6.17 2.12
C LYS A 56 -54.28 -5.08 1.45
N LEU A 57 -53.82 -4.50 0.34
CA LEU A 57 -54.45 -3.33 -0.29
C LEU A 57 -55.54 -3.69 -1.29
N MET A 58 -55.31 -4.70 -2.13
CA MET A 58 -56.19 -5.09 -3.23
C MET A 58 -57.63 -5.45 -2.84
N PRO A 59 -57.93 -6.01 -1.64
CA PRO A 59 -59.30 -6.24 -1.21
C PRO A 59 -60.10 -4.95 -0.95
N THR A 60 -59.41 -3.84 -0.67
CA THR A 60 -60.06 -2.58 -0.25
C THR A 60 -60.24 -1.57 -1.39
N LYS A 61 -59.41 -1.65 -2.44
CA LYS A 61 -59.42 -0.72 -3.58
C LYS A 61 -58.64 -1.30 -4.75
N SER A 62 -58.91 -0.77 -5.95
CA SER A 62 -58.04 -0.98 -7.10
C SER A 62 -56.68 -0.33 -6.85
N VAL A 63 -55.61 -1.08 -7.13
CA VAL A 63 -54.23 -0.64 -6.90
C VAL A 63 -53.49 -0.59 -8.24
N PHE A 64 -52.86 0.55 -8.52
CA PHE A 64 -51.81 0.65 -9.53
C PHE A 64 -50.46 0.59 -8.83
N ALA A 65 -49.59 -0.35 -9.23
CA ALA A 65 -48.28 -0.55 -8.62
C ALA A 65 -47.19 -0.56 -9.71
N GLY A 66 -46.20 0.31 -9.56
CA GLY A 66 -44.99 0.31 -10.39
C GLY A 66 -43.88 -0.49 -9.72
N VAL A 67 -43.33 -1.49 -10.40
CA VAL A 67 -42.20 -2.29 -9.93
C VAL A 67 -41.17 -2.46 -11.05
N GLY A 68 -39.88 -2.57 -10.69
CA GLY A 68 -38.83 -2.87 -11.66
C GLY A 68 -39.03 -4.25 -12.29
N ALA A 69 -38.71 -4.40 -13.58
CA ALA A 69 -38.94 -5.66 -14.32
C ALA A 69 -38.22 -6.87 -13.70
N ALA A 70 -37.08 -6.66 -13.04
CA ALA A 70 -36.34 -7.72 -12.34
C ALA A 70 -37.15 -8.39 -11.21
N HIS A 71 -38.16 -7.71 -10.65
CA HIS A 71 -38.99 -8.25 -9.57
C HIS A 71 -40.11 -9.18 -10.06
N LEU A 72 -40.38 -9.22 -11.37
CA LEU A 72 -41.51 -9.94 -11.94
C LEU A 72 -41.27 -11.44 -12.22
N PRO A 73 -40.16 -11.85 -12.88
CA PRO A 73 -39.93 -13.24 -13.28
C PRO A 73 -39.34 -14.14 -12.19
N GLY A 74 -39.29 -15.44 -12.48
CA GLY A 74 -38.65 -16.45 -11.65
C GLY A 74 -39.56 -17.03 -10.57
N GLU A 75 -39.06 -18.05 -9.89
CA GLU A 75 -39.78 -18.76 -8.82
C GLU A 75 -40.15 -17.82 -7.66
N HIS A 76 -39.21 -16.94 -7.28
CA HIS A 76 -39.40 -15.91 -6.26
C HIS A 76 -39.85 -14.55 -6.85
N GLY A 77 -40.33 -14.54 -8.09
CA GLY A 77 -40.88 -13.34 -8.73
C GLY A 77 -42.28 -13.01 -8.25
N MET A 78 -42.64 -11.72 -8.27
CA MET A 78 -43.96 -11.24 -7.83
C MET A 78 -45.12 -11.89 -8.60
N ILE A 79 -44.96 -12.19 -9.90
CA ILE A 79 -46.00 -12.85 -10.70
C ILE A 79 -46.30 -14.24 -10.14
N ASN A 80 -45.26 -15.01 -9.83
CA ASN A 80 -45.41 -16.37 -9.31
C ASN A 80 -45.96 -16.36 -7.88
N MET A 81 -45.44 -15.48 -7.02
CA MET A 81 -45.92 -15.32 -5.64
C MET A 81 -47.41 -14.94 -5.58
N LEU A 82 -47.87 -14.01 -6.43
CA LEU A 82 -49.29 -13.64 -6.50
C LEU A 82 -50.16 -14.82 -6.96
N ARG A 83 -49.72 -15.60 -7.96
CA ARG A 83 -50.42 -16.80 -8.41
C ARG A 83 -50.52 -17.86 -7.31
N GLN A 84 -49.44 -18.09 -6.56
CA GLN A 84 -49.42 -19.01 -5.43
C GLN A 84 -50.36 -18.59 -4.30
N ARG A 85 -50.58 -17.29 -4.11
CA ARG A 85 -51.57 -16.72 -3.16
C ARG A 85 -53.00 -16.71 -3.71
N GLY A 86 -53.27 -17.34 -4.85
CA GLY A 86 -54.61 -17.50 -5.41
C GLY A 86 -55.08 -16.37 -6.32
N TYR A 87 -54.22 -15.41 -6.65
CA TYR A 87 -54.56 -14.33 -7.58
C TYR A 87 -54.42 -14.77 -9.05
N ILE A 88 -55.35 -14.33 -9.89
CA ILE A 88 -55.25 -14.51 -11.35
C ILE A 88 -54.46 -13.34 -11.93
N VAL A 89 -53.20 -13.59 -12.31
CA VAL A 89 -52.33 -12.58 -12.94
C VAL A 89 -52.41 -12.71 -14.46
N LYS A 90 -53.02 -11.72 -15.12
CA LYS A 90 -53.13 -11.63 -16.59
C LYS A 90 -52.21 -10.54 -17.12
N ALA A 91 -51.43 -10.86 -18.15
CA ALA A 91 -50.68 -9.86 -18.88
C ALA A 91 -51.63 -8.99 -19.70
N LEU A 92 -51.51 -7.67 -19.58
CA LEU A 92 -52.19 -6.71 -20.43
C LEU A 92 -51.18 -6.17 -21.43
N THR A 93 -51.33 -6.53 -22.70
CA THR A 93 -50.54 -6.00 -23.80
C THR A 93 -51.41 -5.11 -24.68
N SER A 94 -50.82 -4.03 -25.19
CA SER A 94 -51.46 -3.15 -26.16
C SER A 94 -50.56 -2.98 -27.39
N ASP A 95 -51.19 -2.91 -28.56
CA ASP A 95 -50.49 -2.61 -29.82
C ASP A 95 -50.16 -1.11 -29.88
N GLN A 96 -48.99 -0.78 -30.43
CA GLN A 96 -48.62 0.62 -30.75
C GLN A 96 -49.37 1.11 -31.99
N THR A 97 -50.67 1.37 -31.83
CA THR A 97 -51.52 1.99 -32.86
C THR A 97 -51.18 3.47 -33.04
N ASP A 98 -51.55 4.07 -34.17
CA ASP A 98 -51.35 5.51 -34.37
C ASP A 98 -52.18 6.36 -33.40
N TYR A 99 -53.33 5.86 -32.94
CA TYR A 99 -54.06 6.44 -31.81
C TYR A 99 -53.21 6.45 -30.54
N SER A 100 -52.60 5.32 -30.17
CA SER A 100 -51.74 5.23 -28.98
C SER A 100 -50.52 6.15 -29.06
N LYS A 101 -49.91 6.31 -30.24
CA LYS A 101 -48.81 7.25 -30.46
C LYS A 101 -49.28 8.70 -30.26
N THR A 102 -50.44 9.04 -30.84
CA THR A 102 -51.03 10.38 -30.73
C THR A 102 -51.40 10.73 -29.29
N GLU A 103 -52.10 9.83 -28.60
CA GLU A 103 -52.46 10.04 -27.19
C GLU A 103 -51.23 10.08 -26.28
N LYS A 104 -50.23 9.23 -26.54
CA LYS A 104 -48.94 9.32 -25.85
C LYS A 104 -48.29 10.68 -26.05
N THR A 105 -48.25 11.20 -27.29
CA THR A 105 -47.70 12.54 -27.57
C THR A 105 -48.48 13.63 -26.83
N LYS A 106 -49.81 13.54 -26.75
CA LYS A 106 -50.63 14.48 -25.95
C LYS A 106 -50.25 14.42 -24.48
N LEU A 107 -50.18 13.22 -23.89
CA LEU A 107 -49.81 13.02 -22.49
C LEU A 107 -48.37 13.48 -22.21
N ASP A 108 -47.44 13.20 -23.12
CA ASP A 108 -46.04 13.64 -23.05
C ASP A 108 -45.86 15.15 -23.19
N SER A 109 -46.90 15.87 -23.65
CA SER A 109 -46.93 17.34 -23.77
C SER A 109 -47.64 18.00 -22.57
N LEU A 110 -48.16 17.21 -21.63
CA LEU A 110 -48.73 17.72 -20.38
C LEU A 110 -47.61 17.89 -19.35
N PHE A 111 -47.55 19.09 -18.78
CA PHE A 111 -46.58 19.43 -17.74
C PHE A 111 -47.30 19.88 -16.48
N VAL A 112 -46.78 19.44 -15.35
CA VAL A 112 -47.15 19.96 -14.05
C VAL A 112 -46.30 21.20 -13.82
N THR A 113 -46.91 22.31 -13.42
CA THR A 113 -46.15 23.53 -13.13
C THR A 113 -45.17 23.24 -11.99
N PRO A 114 -43.85 23.43 -12.20
CA PRO A 114 -42.89 23.14 -11.15
C PRO A 114 -42.93 24.18 -10.03
N GLU A 115 -42.70 23.72 -8.81
CA GLU A 115 -42.43 24.57 -7.66
C GLU A 115 -40.93 24.85 -7.59
N LEU A 116 -40.56 26.13 -7.67
CA LEU A 116 -39.17 26.57 -7.65
C LEU A 116 -38.92 27.43 -6.40
N LYS A 117 -37.74 27.29 -5.81
CA LYS A 117 -37.28 28.12 -4.69
C LYS A 117 -35.87 28.62 -4.97
N MET A 118 -35.55 29.81 -4.45
CA MET A 118 -34.21 30.35 -4.53
C MET A 118 -33.27 29.54 -3.63
N HIS A 119 -32.30 28.86 -4.22
CA HIS A 119 -31.23 28.17 -3.51
C HIS A 119 -29.88 28.78 -3.90
N SER A 120 -28.89 28.64 -3.02
CA SER A 120 -27.52 29.14 -3.26
C SER A 120 -26.51 28.00 -3.23
N SER A 121 -25.41 28.17 -3.97
CA SER A 121 -24.24 27.30 -3.84
C SER A 121 -23.69 27.36 -2.40
N PRO A 122 -22.96 26.32 -1.93
CA PRO A 122 -22.44 26.28 -0.55
C PRO A 122 -21.57 27.49 -0.16
N ASP A 123 -20.84 28.05 -1.12
CA ASP A 123 -20.01 29.25 -0.96
C ASP A 123 -20.79 30.57 -1.08
N GLY A 124 -22.08 30.51 -1.42
CA GLY A 124 -22.95 31.67 -1.64
C GLY A 124 -22.54 32.51 -2.86
N PHE A 125 -21.84 31.95 -3.83
CA PHE A 125 -21.41 32.67 -5.03
C PHE A 125 -22.53 32.78 -6.08
N LEU A 126 -23.30 31.71 -6.26
CA LEU A 126 -24.43 31.62 -7.19
C LEU A 126 -25.72 31.37 -6.41
N SER A 127 -26.76 32.16 -6.69
CA SER A 127 -28.14 31.87 -6.30
C SER A 127 -29.02 31.74 -7.52
N ILE A 128 -29.91 30.75 -7.55
CA ILE A 128 -30.82 30.48 -8.67
C ILE A 128 -32.06 29.73 -8.17
N ASN A 129 -33.18 29.92 -8.85
CA ASN A 129 -34.39 29.14 -8.63
C ASN A 129 -34.21 27.70 -9.10
N THR A 130 -34.30 26.74 -8.17
CA THR A 130 -34.15 25.30 -8.39
C THR A 130 -35.31 24.51 -7.81
N TYR A 131 -35.39 23.21 -8.13
CA TYR A 131 -36.39 22.29 -7.60
C TYR A 131 -36.03 21.81 -6.19
N ASP A 132 -34.75 21.55 -5.93
CA ASP A 132 -34.19 21.17 -4.62
C ASP A 132 -32.88 21.95 -4.31
N GLU A 133 -32.33 21.73 -3.12
CA GLU A 133 -31.06 22.30 -2.68
C GLU A 133 -29.89 21.91 -3.60
N LEU A 134 -28.99 22.86 -3.85
CA LEU A 134 -27.80 22.66 -4.66
C LEU A 134 -26.75 21.81 -3.92
N ARG A 135 -26.77 20.49 -4.16
CA ARG A 135 -25.80 19.53 -3.62
C ARG A 135 -24.56 19.48 -4.51
N GLU A 136 -23.40 19.79 -3.92
CA GLU A 136 -22.11 19.86 -4.63
C GLU A 136 -21.44 18.49 -4.78
N PHE A 137 -21.02 18.19 -6.00
CA PHE A 137 -20.04 17.15 -6.32
C PHE A 137 -18.77 17.84 -6.81
N SER A 138 -17.67 17.73 -6.05
CA SER A 138 -16.41 18.41 -6.37
C SER A 138 -15.31 17.42 -6.74
N TYR A 139 -14.63 17.67 -7.86
CA TYR A 139 -13.46 16.90 -8.29
C TYR A 139 -12.54 17.78 -9.16
N GLY A 140 -11.24 17.79 -8.88
CA GLY A 140 -10.24 18.38 -9.78
C GLY A 140 -10.44 19.86 -10.13
N GLY A 141 -10.99 20.68 -9.22
CA GLY A 141 -11.30 22.10 -9.51
C GLY A 141 -12.63 22.32 -10.24
N GLN A 142 -13.41 21.26 -10.50
CA GLN A 142 -14.77 21.32 -11.02
C GLN A 142 -15.78 21.02 -9.91
N LYS A 143 -16.84 21.83 -9.86
CA LYS A 143 -18.02 21.64 -9.00
C LYS A 143 -19.23 21.40 -9.88
N TYR A 144 -19.92 20.30 -9.64
CA TYR A 144 -21.11 19.89 -10.37
C TYR A 144 -22.32 19.83 -9.44
N TYR A 145 -23.46 20.31 -9.93
CA TYR A 145 -24.75 20.25 -9.25
C TYR A 145 -25.76 19.67 -10.23
N LEU A 146 -26.60 18.75 -9.75
CA LEU A 146 -27.70 18.15 -10.51
C LEU A 146 -29.00 18.35 -9.74
N ASP A 147 -29.97 18.98 -10.38
CA ASP A 147 -31.27 19.30 -9.82
C ASP A 147 -32.38 18.75 -10.76
N PRO A 148 -32.88 17.53 -10.50
CA PRO A 148 -33.82 16.85 -11.39
C PRO A 148 -35.30 17.17 -11.05
N ASP A 149 -36.08 17.57 -12.05
CA ASP A 149 -37.54 17.53 -12.03
C ASP A 149 -38.03 16.18 -12.56
N MET A 150 -38.13 15.24 -11.64
CA MET A 150 -38.58 13.87 -11.92
C MET A 150 -40.03 13.82 -12.43
N THR A 151 -40.85 14.84 -12.16
CA THR A 151 -42.27 14.87 -12.56
C THR A 151 -42.41 15.15 -14.05
N ASN A 152 -41.68 16.16 -14.54
CA ASN A 152 -41.76 16.57 -15.94
C ASN A 152 -40.64 15.96 -16.82
N GLY A 153 -39.72 15.20 -16.22
CA GLY A 153 -38.56 14.65 -16.94
C GLY A 153 -37.61 15.75 -17.42
N ALA A 154 -37.48 16.81 -16.62
CA ALA A 154 -36.56 17.91 -16.85
C ALA A 154 -35.46 17.91 -15.79
N TYR A 155 -34.36 18.59 -16.06
CA TYR A 155 -33.27 18.70 -15.10
C TYR A 155 -32.42 19.94 -15.37
N LEU A 156 -31.91 20.51 -14.28
CA LEU A 156 -30.93 21.58 -14.28
C LEU A 156 -29.58 20.99 -13.88
N THR A 157 -28.52 21.36 -14.60
CA THR A 157 -27.14 21.07 -14.21
C THR A 157 -26.34 22.36 -14.15
N ILE A 158 -25.48 22.47 -13.14
CA ILE A 158 -24.54 23.58 -13.01
C ILE A 158 -23.14 23.00 -12.93
N ASN A 159 -22.25 23.45 -13.81
CA ASN A 159 -20.81 23.16 -13.75
C ASN A 159 -20.07 24.46 -13.46
N ARG A 160 -19.25 24.48 -12.42
CA ARG A 160 -18.39 25.61 -12.07
C ARG A 160 -16.95 25.12 -12.09
N ILE A 161 -16.10 25.71 -12.91
CA ILE A 161 -14.74 25.23 -13.19
C ILE A 161 -13.75 26.34 -12.84
N SER A 162 -12.88 26.09 -11.85
CA SER A 162 -11.82 27.03 -11.47
C SER A 162 -10.86 27.28 -12.63
N ARG A 163 -10.45 28.53 -12.82
CA ARG A 163 -9.62 28.95 -13.96
C ARG A 163 -8.12 28.90 -13.67
N PHE A 164 -7.72 29.10 -12.41
CA PHE A 164 -6.32 29.17 -11.97
C PHE A 164 -5.43 30.14 -12.79
N THR A 165 -6.02 31.16 -13.43
CA THR A 165 -5.34 32.04 -14.41
C THR A 165 -4.18 32.86 -13.84
N TYR A 166 -4.07 32.96 -12.52
CA TYR A 166 -3.01 33.68 -11.83
C TYR A 166 -1.77 32.82 -11.56
N LEU A 167 -1.89 31.50 -11.71
CA LEU A 167 -0.78 30.54 -11.61
C LEU A 167 -0.25 30.23 -13.02
N PRO A 168 1.03 29.88 -13.17
CA PRO A 168 1.57 29.46 -14.47
C PRO A 168 0.78 28.27 -15.03
N ASN A 169 0.57 28.26 -16.34
CA ASN A 169 -0.07 27.15 -17.04
C ASN A 169 0.67 26.91 -18.37
N GLU A 170 0.91 25.66 -18.71
CA GLU A 170 1.54 25.29 -20.00
C GLU A 170 0.58 25.45 -21.18
N LYS A 171 -0.74 25.43 -20.92
CA LYS A 171 -1.79 25.64 -21.92
C LYS A 171 -2.37 27.03 -21.77
N GLU A 172 -2.76 27.65 -22.88
CA GLU A 172 -3.50 28.92 -22.85
C GLU A 172 -4.80 28.74 -22.02
N ASN A 173 -5.05 29.70 -21.13
CA ASN A 173 -6.26 29.67 -20.30
C ASN A 173 -7.49 29.78 -21.20
N ILE A 174 -8.45 28.88 -21.02
CA ILE A 174 -9.70 28.87 -21.79
C ILE A 174 -10.45 30.18 -21.53
N SER A 175 -10.70 30.94 -22.59
CA SER A 175 -11.54 32.14 -22.58
C SER A 175 -12.95 31.83 -23.07
N LEU A 176 -13.90 32.74 -22.84
CA LEU A 176 -15.24 32.64 -23.40
C LEU A 176 -15.24 32.57 -24.93
N LYS A 177 -14.26 33.19 -25.59
CA LYS A 177 -14.09 33.13 -27.05
C LYS A 177 -13.70 31.74 -27.53
N ASP A 178 -12.82 31.06 -26.79
CA ASP A 178 -12.42 29.68 -27.12
C ASP A 178 -13.60 28.73 -26.94
N ILE A 179 -14.38 28.93 -25.87
CA ILE A 179 -15.63 28.19 -25.65
C ILE A 179 -16.60 28.41 -26.82
N ASP A 180 -16.80 29.67 -27.26
CA ASP A 180 -17.73 29.99 -28.36
C ASP A 180 -17.41 29.21 -29.65
N HIS A 181 -16.12 29.01 -29.95
CA HIS A 181 -15.70 28.24 -31.12
C HIS A 181 -16.02 26.74 -31.01
N LEU A 182 -16.05 26.19 -29.80
CA LEU A 182 -16.34 24.77 -29.54
C LEU A 182 -17.85 24.47 -29.51
N LEU A 183 -18.69 25.47 -29.26
CA LEU A 183 -20.15 25.29 -29.12
C LEU A 183 -20.81 24.64 -30.35
N TYR A 184 -20.27 24.87 -31.56
CA TYR A 184 -20.84 24.30 -32.78
C TYR A 184 -20.77 22.77 -32.81
N GLU A 185 -19.73 22.17 -32.22
CA GLU A 185 -19.54 20.71 -32.18
C GLU A 185 -20.15 20.10 -30.90
N ASP A 186 -20.10 20.82 -29.79
CA ASP A 186 -20.44 20.29 -28.46
C ASP A 186 -21.91 20.51 -28.03
N ILE A 187 -22.65 21.43 -28.66
CA ILE A 187 -24.08 21.65 -28.37
C ILE A 187 -24.95 20.62 -29.12
N PRO A 188 -25.79 19.83 -28.45
CA PRO A 188 -26.59 18.81 -29.12
C PRO A 188 -27.66 19.38 -30.07
N GLY A 189 -27.60 19.00 -31.35
CA GLY A 189 -28.59 19.39 -32.34
C GLY A 189 -28.34 20.79 -32.91
N ASP A 190 -29.40 21.56 -33.14
CA ASP A 190 -29.31 22.87 -33.79
C ASP A 190 -29.39 24.00 -32.77
N ILE A 191 -28.44 24.94 -32.79
CA ILE A 191 -28.53 26.18 -32.02
C ILE A 191 -29.59 27.07 -32.68
N ILE A 192 -30.68 27.34 -31.96
CA ILE A 192 -31.81 28.15 -32.41
C ILE A 192 -31.60 29.62 -32.11
N LYS A 193 -30.94 29.92 -30.98
CA LYS A 193 -30.67 31.28 -30.53
C LYS A 193 -29.37 31.34 -29.73
N LYS A 194 -28.55 32.37 -29.98
CA LYS A 194 -27.31 32.66 -29.24
C LYS A 194 -27.23 34.17 -28.98
N ASP A 195 -27.24 34.57 -27.70
CA ASP A 195 -27.11 35.96 -27.26
C ASP A 195 -25.86 36.14 -26.39
N GLU A 196 -25.25 37.32 -26.45
CA GLU A 196 -24.17 37.72 -25.53
C GLU A 196 -24.76 38.25 -24.21
N LEU A 197 -24.13 37.89 -23.09
CA LEU A 197 -24.47 38.37 -21.75
C LEU A 197 -23.35 39.31 -21.27
N THR A 198 -23.71 40.47 -20.72
CA THR A 198 -22.71 41.48 -20.28
C THR A 198 -22.77 41.79 -18.78
N THR A 199 -23.83 41.37 -18.08
CA THR A 199 -24.05 41.69 -16.66
C THR A 199 -24.53 40.46 -15.89
N PRO A 200 -24.02 40.19 -14.67
CA PRO A 200 -22.89 40.89 -14.02
C PRO A 200 -21.51 40.51 -14.59
N TYR A 201 -21.45 39.49 -15.46
CA TYR A 201 -20.22 39.01 -16.10
C TYR A 201 -20.42 38.79 -17.60
N PRO A 202 -19.34 38.85 -18.40
CA PRO A 202 -19.39 38.40 -19.78
C PRO A 202 -19.83 36.93 -19.86
N GLY A 203 -20.67 36.61 -20.83
CA GLY A 203 -21.21 35.27 -21.01
C GLY A 203 -21.94 35.05 -22.33
N ILE A 204 -22.41 33.82 -22.53
CA ILE A 204 -23.15 33.38 -23.71
C ILE A 204 -24.44 32.70 -23.25
N SER A 205 -25.58 33.09 -23.84
CA SER A 205 -26.89 32.46 -23.67
C SER A 205 -27.25 31.68 -24.93
N ILE A 206 -27.61 30.41 -24.81
CA ILE A 206 -27.88 29.53 -25.96
C ILE A 206 -29.19 28.80 -25.76
N VAL A 207 -30.07 28.82 -26.76
CA VAL A 207 -31.19 27.88 -26.89
C VAL A 207 -30.93 26.96 -28.07
N ASN A 208 -30.94 25.65 -27.84
CA ASN A 208 -30.80 24.65 -28.89
C ASN A 208 -31.97 23.66 -28.90
N LYS A 209 -32.15 23.03 -30.05
CA LYS A 209 -33.13 21.97 -30.28
C LYS A 209 -32.39 20.69 -30.64
N THR A 210 -32.58 19.65 -29.83
CA THR A 210 -31.94 18.35 -30.06
C THR A 210 -32.53 17.64 -31.28
N LYS A 211 -31.84 16.60 -31.78
CA LYS A 211 -32.37 15.71 -32.85
C LYS A 211 -33.69 15.04 -32.50
N LYS A 212 -34.05 14.94 -31.22
CA LYS A 212 -35.33 14.40 -30.73
C LYS A 212 -36.45 15.46 -30.69
N GLY A 213 -36.14 16.72 -31.02
CA GLY A 213 -37.07 17.83 -30.99
C GLY A 213 -37.25 18.48 -29.61
N GLU A 214 -36.41 18.12 -28.64
CA GLU A 214 -36.43 18.65 -27.28
C GLU A 214 -35.57 19.91 -27.20
N PHE A 215 -35.94 20.87 -26.34
CA PHE A 215 -35.19 22.11 -26.17
C PHE A 215 -34.27 22.07 -24.96
N GLN A 216 -33.16 22.79 -25.04
CA GLN A 216 -32.24 23.02 -23.94
C GLN A 216 -31.84 24.50 -23.90
N LYS A 217 -31.53 24.99 -22.71
CA LYS A 217 -31.07 26.36 -22.46
C LYS A 217 -29.75 26.33 -21.72
N TYR A 218 -28.80 27.15 -22.14
CA TYR A 218 -27.49 27.30 -21.53
C TYR A 218 -27.20 28.76 -21.20
N HIS A 219 -26.67 29.04 -20.01
CA HIS A 219 -25.90 30.26 -19.72
C HIS A 219 -24.47 29.85 -19.37
N ILE A 220 -23.50 30.46 -20.05
CA ILE A 220 -22.06 30.29 -19.78
C ILE A 220 -21.51 31.63 -19.34
N TYR A 221 -20.96 31.73 -18.14
CA TYR A 221 -20.35 32.96 -17.62
C TYR A 221 -18.85 32.79 -17.43
N GLU A 222 -18.09 33.83 -17.76
CA GLU A 222 -16.68 33.95 -17.43
C GLU A 222 -16.49 34.94 -16.28
N THR A 223 -16.01 34.46 -15.13
CA THR A 223 -15.67 35.28 -13.96
C THR A 223 -14.16 35.34 -13.76
N PRO A 224 -13.64 36.22 -12.87
CA PRO A 224 -12.21 36.22 -12.51
C PRO A 224 -11.68 34.91 -11.89
N LEU A 225 -12.53 34.06 -11.30
CA LEU A 225 -12.10 32.85 -10.59
C LEU A 225 -12.55 31.55 -11.29
N GLU A 226 -13.71 31.54 -11.93
CA GLU A 226 -14.32 30.33 -12.52
C GLU A 226 -15.09 30.59 -13.82
N ILE A 227 -15.24 29.54 -14.62
CA ILE A 227 -16.25 29.44 -15.69
C ILE A 227 -17.49 28.75 -15.11
N ILE A 228 -18.68 29.31 -15.34
CA ILE A 228 -19.95 28.78 -14.84
C ILE A 228 -20.83 28.39 -16.03
N ILE A 229 -21.19 27.12 -16.16
CA ILE A 229 -22.06 26.58 -17.20
C ILE A 229 -23.34 26.09 -16.54
N ILE A 230 -24.45 26.77 -16.80
CA ILE A 230 -25.79 26.42 -16.31
C ILE A 230 -26.56 25.88 -17.50
N LYS A 231 -27.05 24.64 -17.41
CA LYS A 231 -27.82 23.97 -18.46
C LYS A 231 -29.16 23.50 -17.91
N PHE A 232 -30.24 23.88 -18.58
CA PHE A 232 -31.58 23.38 -18.34
C PHE A 232 -32.06 22.57 -19.53
N ALA A 233 -32.51 21.34 -19.29
CA ALA A 233 -32.97 20.43 -20.32
C ALA A 233 -34.30 19.80 -19.90
N GLY A 234 -35.18 19.54 -20.88
CA GLY A 234 -36.47 18.94 -20.61
C GLY A 234 -37.13 18.43 -21.89
N ARG A 235 -38.20 17.67 -21.73
CA ARG A 235 -38.94 17.05 -22.84
C ARG A 235 -39.69 18.09 -23.66
N SER A 236 -39.83 17.83 -24.96
CA SER A 236 -40.63 18.65 -25.88
C SER A 236 -40.31 20.14 -25.73
N ASP A 237 -41.31 21.01 -25.57
CA ASP A 237 -41.19 22.45 -25.40
C ASP A 237 -41.18 22.93 -23.93
N PHE A 238 -40.98 22.04 -22.95
CA PHE A 238 -40.98 22.37 -21.52
C PHE A 238 -40.01 23.50 -21.18
N VAL A 239 -38.78 23.42 -21.71
CA VAL A 239 -37.74 24.43 -21.45
C VAL A 239 -38.19 25.80 -21.91
N LEU A 240 -38.76 25.92 -23.11
CA LEU A 240 -39.22 27.21 -23.64
C LEU A 240 -40.34 27.84 -22.79
N LYS A 241 -41.14 27.03 -22.11
CA LYS A 241 -42.25 27.49 -21.25
C LYS A 241 -41.80 27.92 -19.85
N HIS A 242 -40.63 27.46 -19.40
CA HIS A 242 -40.23 27.58 -17.99
C HIS A 242 -38.84 28.19 -17.77
N GLU A 243 -38.01 28.34 -18.82
CA GLU A 243 -36.64 28.83 -18.68
C GLU A 243 -36.54 30.20 -18.00
N ASP A 244 -37.44 31.13 -18.29
CA ASP A 244 -37.42 32.49 -17.77
C ASP A 244 -37.44 32.53 -16.24
N LYS A 245 -38.18 31.62 -15.59
CA LYS A 245 -38.28 31.57 -14.12
C LYS A 245 -36.98 31.14 -13.46
N ILE A 246 -36.14 30.40 -14.18
CA ILE A 246 -34.84 29.89 -13.73
C ILE A 246 -33.75 30.91 -14.11
N PHE A 247 -33.60 31.23 -15.39
CA PHE A 247 -32.46 32.04 -15.86
C PHE A 247 -32.56 33.52 -15.47
N ASN A 248 -33.76 34.11 -15.37
CA ASN A 248 -33.89 35.49 -14.88
C ASN A 248 -33.72 35.61 -13.36
N SER A 249 -33.62 34.48 -12.65
CA SER A 249 -33.41 34.45 -11.19
C SER A 249 -31.94 34.37 -10.79
N ILE A 250 -31.03 34.21 -11.76
CA ILE A 250 -29.60 34.05 -11.51
C ILE A 250 -29.03 35.29 -10.84
N VAL A 251 -28.47 35.11 -9.65
CA VAL A 251 -27.67 36.11 -8.94
C VAL A 251 -26.27 35.56 -8.77
N LEU A 252 -25.28 36.29 -9.27
CA LEU A 252 -23.86 35.98 -9.11
C LEU A 252 -23.23 37.04 -8.23
N ARG A 253 -22.34 36.63 -7.31
CA ARG A 253 -21.55 37.55 -6.50
C ARG A 253 -20.73 38.47 -7.41
N THR A 254 -20.68 39.76 -7.12
CA THR A 254 -19.91 40.77 -7.86
C THR A 254 -18.53 40.99 -7.22
N PRO A 255 -17.51 41.45 -7.97
CA PRO A 255 -16.19 41.71 -7.41
C PRO A 255 -16.25 42.72 -6.25
N SER A 256 -15.48 42.46 -5.19
CA SER A 256 -15.33 43.30 -4.01
C SER A 256 -13.86 43.31 -3.61
N ASP A 257 -13.35 44.47 -3.21
CA ASP A 257 -11.99 44.64 -2.68
C ASP A 257 -11.95 44.60 -1.15
N ASP A 258 -13.07 44.28 -0.51
CA ASP A 258 -13.16 44.12 0.93
C ASP A 258 -12.59 42.76 1.39
N THR A 259 -12.28 42.70 2.69
CA THR A 259 -11.76 41.52 3.35
C THR A 259 -12.71 41.15 4.48
N GLN A 260 -12.93 39.85 4.64
CA GLN A 260 -13.76 39.30 5.71
C GLN A 260 -13.01 38.17 6.44
N LEU A 261 -13.49 37.84 7.64
CA LEU A 261 -13.02 36.66 8.34
C LEU A 261 -13.67 35.41 7.73
N PHE A 262 -12.90 34.62 6.99
CA PHE A 262 -13.32 33.28 6.58
C PHE A 262 -13.12 32.31 7.74
N THR A 263 -14.16 31.54 8.06
CA THR A 263 -14.08 30.44 9.03
C THR A 263 -14.42 29.14 8.33
N SER A 264 -13.53 28.16 8.41
CA SER A 264 -13.76 26.86 7.79
C SER A 264 -14.96 26.15 8.40
N PRO A 265 -15.55 25.16 7.70
CA PRO A 265 -16.56 24.27 8.27
C PRO A 265 -16.10 23.68 9.60
N LYS A 266 -17.06 23.54 10.53
CA LYS A 266 -16.82 23.13 11.93
C LYS A 266 -15.82 24.00 12.70
N ARG A 267 -15.50 25.20 12.20
CA ARG A 267 -14.55 26.14 12.83
C ARG A 267 -13.18 25.48 13.07
N LYS A 268 -12.66 24.71 12.10
CA LYS A 268 -11.34 24.05 12.20
C LYS A 268 -10.20 25.09 12.11
N PHE A 269 -10.31 26.03 11.18
CA PHE A 269 -9.40 27.16 11.05
C PHE A 269 -10.14 28.43 10.66
N GLN A 270 -9.45 29.56 10.76
CA GLN A 270 -9.93 30.86 10.29
C GLN A 270 -8.80 31.67 9.66
N ILE A 271 -9.14 32.56 8.74
CA ILE A 271 -8.18 33.42 8.03
C ILE A 271 -8.90 34.68 7.52
N ASP A 272 -8.21 35.82 7.48
CA ASP A 272 -8.73 37.01 6.81
C ASP A 272 -8.59 36.79 5.29
N PHE A 273 -9.72 36.82 4.57
CA PHE A 273 -9.82 36.41 3.17
C PHE A 273 -10.60 37.44 2.34
N PRO A 274 -10.34 37.58 1.02
CA PRO A 274 -11.19 38.39 0.14
C PRO A 274 -12.68 38.08 0.28
N GLU A 275 -13.53 39.12 0.23
CA GLU A 275 -14.98 38.93 0.22
C GLU A 275 -15.45 38.22 -1.06
N TYR A 276 -14.76 38.51 -2.16
CA TYR A 276 -14.94 37.85 -3.45
C TYR A 276 -14.14 36.54 -3.51
N TYR A 277 -14.80 35.43 -3.20
CA TYR A 277 -14.19 34.10 -3.18
C TYR A 277 -15.14 33.02 -3.66
N ILE A 278 -14.56 31.90 -4.07
CA ILE A 278 -15.25 30.62 -4.32
C ILE A 278 -14.64 29.54 -3.42
N SER A 279 -15.40 28.48 -3.15
CA SER A 279 -14.85 27.31 -2.44
C SER A 279 -15.30 26.00 -3.05
N SER A 280 -14.54 24.94 -2.76
CA SER A 280 -14.79 23.58 -3.25
C SER A 280 -14.66 22.56 -2.11
N ASN A 281 -15.59 21.61 -2.06
CA ASN A 281 -15.61 20.44 -1.18
C ASN A 281 -15.56 20.76 0.33
N MET A 282 -16.15 21.89 0.74
CA MET A 282 -16.10 22.34 2.14
C MET A 282 -16.83 21.40 3.11
N ASP A 283 -17.95 20.82 2.67
CA ASP A 283 -18.84 20.03 3.53
C ASP A 283 -18.68 18.50 3.39
N ASN A 284 -17.60 18.03 2.76
CA ASN A 284 -17.26 16.60 2.70
C ASN A 284 -15.83 16.33 3.18
N TYR A 285 -15.52 15.06 3.41
CA TYR A 285 -14.16 14.61 3.64
C TYR A 285 -13.32 14.72 2.35
N GLY A 286 -12.06 15.12 2.48
CA GLY A 286 -11.09 15.19 1.40
C GLY A 286 -10.46 16.57 1.23
N LYS A 287 -9.86 16.79 0.06
CA LYS A 287 -9.23 18.07 -0.31
C LYS A 287 -10.27 19.19 -0.34
N LYS A 288 -9.94 20.33 0.27
CA LYS A 288 -10.77 21.54 0.29
C LYS A 288 -9.97 22.70 -0.26
N LEU A 289 -10.62 23.55 -1.05
CA LEU A 289 -9.97 24.68 -1.69
C LEU A 289 -10.83 25.93 -1.55
N VAL A 290 -10.22 27.03 -1.16
CA VAL A 290 -10.80 28.38 -1.19
C VAL A 290 -9.93 29.23 -2.12
N GLU A 291 -10.56 29.92 -3.06
CA GLU A 291 -9.89 30.81 -4.02
C GLU A 291 -10.51 32.20 -3.91
N GLY A 292 -9.70 33.25 -3.87
CA GLY A 292 -10.14 34.62 -3.70
C GLY A 292 -9.40 35.57 -4.62
N HIS A 293 -10.07 36.67 -4.97
CA HIS A 293 -9.48 37.73 -5.78
C HIS A 293 -9.80 39.10 -5.19
N LYS A 294 -8.79 39.96 -5.09
CA LYS A 294 -8.88 41.33 -4.57
C LYS A 294 -7.77 42.19 -5.17
N ASN A 295 -8.08 43.39 -5.66
CA ASN A 295 -7.09 44.34 -6.21
C ASN A 295 -6.10 43.73 -7.24
N GLY A 296 -6.54 42.80 -8.09
CA GLY A 296 -5.66 42.13 -9.07
C GLY A 296 -4.72 41.08 -8.48
N ALA A 297 -4.82 40.80 -7.18
CA ALA A 297 -4.11 39.73 -6.49
C ALA A 297 -5.03 38.51 -6.30
N TYR A 298 -4.40 37.33 -6.31
CA TYR A 298 -5.06 36.04 -6.14
C TYR A 298 -4.60 35.38 -4.86
N TYR A 299 -5.55 34.80 -4.13
CA TYR A 299 -5.37 34.19 -2.83
C TYR A 299 -5.92 32.77 -2.90
N PHE A 300 -5.23 31.80 -2.32
CA PHE A 300 -5.81 30.48 -2.12
C PHE A 300 -5.44 29.87 -0.77
N VAL A 301 -6.33 29.04 -0.25
CA VAL A 301 -6.09 28.16 0.88
C VAL A 301 -6.55 26.77 0.49
N GLU A 302 -5.64 25.81 0.55
CA GLU A 302 -5.90 24.40 0.33
C GLU A 302 -5.69 23.62 1.63
N GLU A 303 -6.68 22.84 2.02
CA GLU A 303 -6.56 21.81 3.04
C GLU A 303 -6.58 20.45 2.33
N ALA A 304 -5.45 19.75 2.30
CA ALA A 304 -5.37 18.36 1.85
C ALA A 304 -5.24 17.43 3.06
N VAL A 305 -5.65 16.17 2.93
CA VAL A 305 -5.56 15.17 4.01
C VAL A 305 -4.91 13.90 3.51
N LEU A 306 -3.97 13.37 4.30
CA LEU A 306 -3.45 12.02 4.15
C LEU A 306 -3.47 11.29 5.49
N ASN A 307 -4.27 10.23 5.56
CA ASN A 307 -4.35 9.35 6.72
C ASN A 307 -3.45 8.12 6.54
N ASP A 308 -2.15 8.34 6.60
CA ASP A 308 -1.17 7.24 6.56
C ASP A 308 -0.93 6.70 7.98
N LEU A 309 -1.29 5.42 8.17
CA LEU A 309 -1.13 4.70 9.44
C LEU A 309 0.05 3.72 9.39
N THR A 310 0.82 3.72 8.30
CA THR A 310 1.94 2.80 8.07
C THR A 310 3.28 3.52 8.07
N TYR A 311 3.29 4.79 7.66
CA TYR A 311 4.46 5.64 7.60
C TYR A 311 4.15 7.06 8.10
N ILE A 312 5.07 7.63 8.88
CA ILE A 312 4.99 9.02 9.35
C ILE A 312 6.24 9.73 8.84
N GLU A 313 6.05 10.69 7.92
CA GLU A 313 7.13 11.51 7.39
C GLU A 313 7.46 12.68 8.33
N GLU A 314 8.70 13.16 8.26
CA GLU A 314 9.18 14.33 8.98
C GLU A 314 8.44 15.60 8.54
N ASP A 315 7.79 16.29 9.48
CA ASP A 315 6.98 17.48 9.16
C ASP A 315 7.78 18.60 8.51
N SER A 316 9.06 18.73 8.86
CA SER A 316 9.96 19.76 8.30
C SER A 316 10.23 19.50 6.82
N PHE A 317 10.41 18.24 6.46
CA PHE A 317 10.60 17.82 5.07
C PHE A 317 9.32 18.09 4.28
N GLU A 318 8.17 17.61 4.76
CA GLU A 318 6.90 17.77 4.06
C GLU A 318 6.56 19.23 3.83
N ALA A 319 6.63 20.08 4.87
CA ALA A 319 6.32 21.49 4.78
C ALA A 319 7.12 22.21 3.68
N LYS A 320 8.37 21.82 3.47
CA LYS A 320 9.23 22.35 2.41
C LYS A 320 8.98 21.66 1.06
N TYR A 321 8.77 20.35 1.04
CA TYR A 321 8.69 19.56 -0.18
C TYR A 321 7.48 19.95 -1.05
N PHE A 322 6.34 20.30 -0.45
CA PHE A 322 5.18 20.81 -1.20
C PHE A 322 5.53 22.03 -2.08
N HIS A 323 6.37 22.93 -1.58
CA HIS A 323 6.80 24.10 -2.34
C HIS A 323 7.71 23.68 -3.49
N HIS A 324 8.65 22.76 -3.23
CA HIS A 324 9.52 22.20 -4.26
C HIS A 324 8.72 21.51 -5.38
N ALA A 325 7.78 20.65 -5.02
CA ALA A 325 6.91 19.93 -5.97
C ALA A 325 6.07 20.91 -6.80
N LEU A 326 5.45 21.90 -6.16
CA LEU A 326 4.63 22.91 -6.84
C LEU A 326 5.46 23.77 -7.79
N TYR A 327 6.63 24.26 -7.36
CA TYR A 327 7.52 25.04 -8.24
C TYR A 327 8.04 24.20 -9.40
N LYS A 328 8.42 22.95 -9.16
CA LYS A 328 8.83 22.03 -10.24
C LYS A 328 7.71 21.87 -11.27
N ASN A 329 6.47 21.64 -10.82
CA ASN A 329 5.31 21.47 -11.70
C ASN A 329 5.06 22.72 -12.56
N TYR A 330 5.24 23.92 -11.98
CA TYR A 330 5.12 25.18 -12.72
C TYR A 330 6.40 25.65 -13.42
N LYS A 331 7.46 24.84 -13.45
CA LYS A 331 8.79 25.19 -14.00
C LYS A 331 9.36 26.49 -13.40
N LEU A 332 9.05 26.74 -12.12
CA LEU A 332 9.55 27.85 -11.34
C LEU A 332 10.76 27.44 -10.50
N VAL A 333 11.59 28.43 -10.16
CA VAL A 333 12.70 28.27 -9.21
C VAL A 333 12.38 29.06 -7.94
N GLU A 334 12.60 28.43 -6.79
CA GLU A 334 12.48 29.11 -5.51
C GLU A 334 13.51 30.25 -5.42
N ALA A 335 13.03 31.48 -5.23
CA ALA A 335 13.87 32.66 -5.08
C ALA A 335 14.37 32.81 -3.64
N GLU A 336 13.46 32.72 -2.66
CA GLU A 336 13.79 32.75 -1.23
C GLU A 336 12.83 31.84 -0.46
N GLY A 337 13.32 31.18 0.59
CA GLY A 337 12.50 30.32 1.45
C GLY A 337 13.11 30.08 2.82
N GLY A 338 12.27 29.82 3.82
CA GLY A 338 12.73 29.55 5.19
C GLY A 338 11.63 29.11 6.15
N PHE A 339 12.04 28.34 7.16
CA PHE A 339 11.13 27.91 8.24
C PHE A 339 10.77 29.08 9.14
N LYS A 340 9.51 29.10 9.60
CA LYS A 340 8.98 30.09 10.55
C LYS A 340 8.76 29.44 11.91
N ALA A 341 8.93 30.24 12.96
CA ALA A 341 8.69 29.80 14.34
C ALA A 341 7.18 29.62 14.57
N GLY A 342 6.82 28.60 15.35
CA GLY A 342 5.45 28.26 15.70
C GLY A 342 5.38 26.86 16.30
N ASP A 343 4.19 26.46 16.76
CA ASP A 343 3.96 25.13 17.35
C ASP A 343 4.11 24.01 16.30
N TYR A 344 3.74 24.30 15.05
CA TYR A 344 3.84 23.39 13.91
C TYR A 344 4.94 23.80 12.94
N LYS A 345 5.54 22.82 12.27
CA LYS A 345 6.52 23.09 11.21
C LYS A 345 5.84 23.85 10.08
N THR A 346 6.36 25.06 9.84
CA THR A 346 5.83 26.01 8.87
C THR A 346 6.95 26.45 7.95
N TYR A 347 6.75 26.34 6.65
CA TYR A 347 7.69 26.82 5.63
C TYR A 347 7.03 27.91 4.80
N GLU A 348 7.76 29.01 4.57
CA GLU A 348 7.32 30.06 3.65
C GLU A 348 8.39 30.26 2.59
N SER A 349 7.99 30.36 1.33
CA SER A 349 8.90 30.68 0.22
C SER A 349 8.20 31.48 -0.88
N ASN A 350 8.98 31.95 -1.85
CA ASN A 350 8.43 32.61 -3.02
C ASN A 350 9.20 32.29 -4.31
N ALA A 351 8.52 32.46 -5.44
CA ALA A 351 9.07 32.41 -6.78
C ALA A 351 8.64 33.64 -7.58
N ILE A 352 9.49 34.07 -8.51
CA ILE A 352 9.21 35.18 -9.42
C ILE A 352 8.38 34.66 -10.59
N LEU A 353 7.21 35.27 -10.82
CA LEU A 353 6.35 34.95 -11.96
C LEU A 353 6.62 35.89 -13.14
N ASP A 354 6.83 37.16 -12.83
CA ASP A 354 7.16 38.20 -13.81
C ASP A 354 8.15 39.19 -13.16
N ALA A 355 9.34 39.26 -13.75
CA ALA A 355 10.42 40.09 -13.25
C ALA A 355 10.18 41.59 -13.49
N ASP A 356 9.45 41.96 -14.56
CA ASP A 356 9.23 43.34 -14.94
C ASP A 356 8.18 44.01 -14.04
N THR A 357 7.13 43.27 -13.70
CA THR A 357 6.09 43.73 -12.77
C THR A 357 6.39 43.41 -11.30
N ASN A 358 7.48 42.67 -11.04
CA ASN A 358 7.82 42.09 -9.74
C ASN A 358 6.66 41.27 -9.13
N LYS A 359 5.85 40.62 -10.00
CA LYS A 359 4.76 39.74 -9.58
C LYS A 359 5.35 38.41 -9.11
N ARG A 360 4.93 37.99 -7.92
CA ARG A 360 5.48 36.80 -7.25
C ARG A 360 4.38 35.86 -6.81
N LEU A 361 4.71 34.57 -6.79
CA LEU A 361 3.96 33.55 -6.08
C LEU A 361 4.61 33.37 -4.72
N TYR A 362 3.86 33.66 -3.65
CA TYR A 362 4.26 33.37 -2.28
C TYR A 362 3.48 32.18 -1.77
N LEU A 363 4.16 31.28 -1.08
CA LEU A 363 3.58 30.07 -0.50
C LEU A 363 3.86 30.00 0.99
N LYS A 364 2.92 29.41 1.72
CA LYS A 364 3.06 29.03 3.11
C LYS A 364 2.44 27.66 3.32
N THR A 365 3.21 26.70 3.83
CA THR A 365 2.71 25.39 4.23
C THR A 365 2.77 25.21 5.73
N ILE A 366 1.72 24.64 6.30
CA ILE A 366 1.66 24.19 7.70
C ILE A 366 1.25 22.71 7.71
N VAL A 367 2.04 21.88 8.39
CA VAL A 367 1.76 20.44 8.58
C VAL A 367 1.20 20.23 9.98
N LYS A 368 -0.03 19.70 10.09
CA LYS A 368 -0.69 19.43 11.38
C LYS A 368 -1.56 18.19 11.24
N ASP A 369 -1.42 17.23 12.16
CA ASP A 369 -2.15 15.94 12.12
C ASP A 369 -2.03 15.24 10.74
N GLY A 370 -3.12 14.71 10.20
CA GLY A 370 -3.17 14.21 8.82
C GLY A 370 -3.41 15.30 7.79
N SER A 371 -3.53 16.57 8.20
CA SER A 371 -3.91 17.69 7.35
C SER A 371 -2.71 18.53 6.91
N TYR A 372 -2.74 18.97 5.66
CA TYR A 372 -1.77 19.85 5.03
C TYR A 372 -2.46 21.14 4.62
N TYR A 373 -1.97 22.27 5.12
CA TYR A 373 -2.52 23.58 4.80
C TYR A 373 -1.53 24.33 3.92
N LEU A 374 -1.88 24.48 2.65
CA LEU A 374 -1.12 25.29 1.69
C LEU A 374 -1.86 26.59 1.44
N LEU A 375 -1.23 27.70 1.79
CA LEU A 375 -1.71 29.05 1.51
C LEU A 375 -0.85 29.63 0.39
N GLY A 376 -1.48 30.32 -0.55
CA GLY A 376 -0.76 31.05 -1.57
C GLY A 376 -1.31 32.43 -1.84
N TYR A 377 -0.40 33.33 -2.19
CA TYR A 377 -0.69 34.69 -2.62
C TYR A 377 0.09 34.98 -3.90
N VAL A 378 -0.63 35.43 -4.93
CA VAL A 378 -0.05 35.92 -6.17
C VAL A 378 -0.33 37.41 -6.31
N GLY A 379 0.72 38.21 -6.34
CA GLY A 379 0.59 39.65 -6.45
C GLY A 379 1.92 40.38 -6.32
N THR A 380 1.85 41.70 -6.24
CA THR A 380 3.01 42.61 -6.12
C THR A 380 3.12 43.25 -4.74
N ASN A 381 2.08 43.16 -3.88
CA ASN A 381 2.03 43.81 -2.58
C ASN A 381 2.41 42.85 -1.44
N GLU A 382 3.63 43.00 -0.92
CA GLU A 382 4.12 42.15 0.16
C GLU A 382 3.39 42.38 1.50
N ALA A 383 2.82 43.57 1.73
CA ALA A 383 2.07 43.85 2.95
C ALA A 383 0.78 43.03 3.02
N ASP A 384 0.07 42.91 1.89
CA ASP A 384 -1.15 42.11 1.77
C ASP A 384 -0.86 40.62 2.01
N LYS A 385 0.22 40.11 1.38
CA LYS A 385 0.72 38.76 1.65
C LYS A 385 1.01 38.54 3.13
N THR A 386 1.70 39.49 3.76
CA THR A 386 2.11 39.36 5.17
C THR A 386 0.91 39.39 6.11
N ALA A 387 -0.10 40.24 5.84
CA ALA A 387 -1.35 40.26 6.59
C ALA A 387 -2.11 38.92 6.44
N PHE A 388 -2.25 38.44 5.20
CA PHE A 388 -2.90 37.17 4.88
C PHE A 388 -2.25 35.99 5.63
N PHE A 389 -0.93 35.79 5.49
CA PHE A 389 -0.21 34.68 6.13
C PHE A 389 -0.19 34.73 7.67
N LYS A 390 -0.28 35.93 8.27
CA LYS A 390 -0.34 36.09 9.74
C LYS A 390 -1.74 35.92 10.31
N SER A 391 -2.78 36.12 9.49
CA SER A 391 -4.18 36.00 9.92
C SER A 391 -4.64 34.55 10.13
N PHE A 392 -3.97 33.58 9.49
CA PHE A 392 -4.32 32.16 9.60
C PHE A 392 -4.14 31.62 11.03
N LYS A 393 -5.22 31.05 11.58
CA LYS A 393 -5.24 30.49 12.94
C LYS A 393 -6.04 29.19 12.98
N PHE A 394 -5.52 28.22 13.73
CA PHE A 394 -6.28 27.03 14.11
C PHE A 394 -7.24 27.35 15.25
N ASN A 395 -8.42 26.72 15.18
CA ASN A 395 -9.48 26.84 16.16
C ASN A 395 -9.77 25.45 16.75
N LYS A 396 -10.54 25.40 17.85
CA LYS A 396 -11.08 24.14 18.35
C LYS A 396 -12.26 23.72 17.48
N THR A 397 -12.10 22.60 16.76
CA THR A 397 -13.16 22.02 15.91
C THR A 397 -14.44 21.75 16.70
N ASP A 398 -15.57 22.23 16.19
CA ASP A 398 -16.90 22.06 16.77
C ASP A 398 -17.55 20.75 16.28
N TYR A 399 -17.57 19.74 17.15
CA TYR A 399 -18.21 18.46 16.90
C TYR A 399 -19.58 18.37 17.59
N LYS A 400 -20.64 18.18 16.79
CA LYS A 400 -22.04 18.07 17.20
C LYS A 400 -22.73 16.88 16.49
N GLY A 401 -23.92 16.51 16.97
CA GLY A 401 -24.77 15.52 16.31
C GLY A 401 -24.27 14.07 16.42
N PHE A 402 -23.67 13.71 17.56
CA PHE A 402 -23.30 12.31 17.82
C PHE A 402 -24.56 11.47 18.02
N GLU A 403 -24.64 10.36 17.31
CA GLU A 403 -25.70 9.38 17.44
C GLU A 403 -25.11 7.98 17.65
N LYS A 404 -25.90 7.10 18.25
CA LYS A 404 -25.50 5.71 18.43
C LYS A 404 -25.68 4.96 17.12
N VAL A 405 -24.58 4.62 16.46
CA VAL A 405 -24.53 3.82 15.24
C VAL A 405 -24.27 2.35 15.60
N ILE A 406 -24.97 1.46 14.92
CA ILE A 406 -24.75 0.01 14.99
C ILE A 406 -24.18 -0.41 13.65
N ASP A 407 -22.93 -0.85 13.64
CA ASP A 407 -22.30 -1.43 12.47
C ASP A 407 -22.64 -2.92 12.42
N THR A 408 -23.51 -3.30 11.49
CA THR A 408 -23.94 -4.69 11.31
C THR A 408 -22.95 -5.53 10.51
N SER A 409 -21.99 -4.90 9.81
CA SER A 409 -20.98 -5.59 9.02
C SER A 409 -19.82 -6.07 9.90
N LEU A 410 -19.35 -5.20 10.80
CA LEU A 410 -18.28 -5.49 11.74
C LEU A 410 -18.79 -5.92 13.13
N HIS A 411 -20.10 -5.79 13.43
CA HIS A 411 -20.72 -6.19 14.70
C HIS A 411 -20.23 -5.42 15.93
N PHE A 412 -20.30 -4.08 15.87
CA PHE A 412 -20.09 -3.22 17.04
C PHE A 412 -21.15 -2.12 17.12
N SER A 413 -21.18 -1.40 18.24
CA SER A 413 -21.87 -0.11 18.33
C SER A 413 -20.94 0.97 18.82
N VAL A 414 -21.17 2.20 18.38
CA VAL A 414 -20.37 3.37 18.73
C VAL A 414 -21.24 4.62 18.71
N ASN A 415 -20.90 5.65 19.49
CA ASN A 415 -21.45 6.98 19.36
C ASN A 415 -20.56 7.80 18.40
N THR A 416 -21.11 8.21 17.28
CA THR A 416 -20.34 8.90 16.23
C THR A 416 -21.21 9.90 15.49
N ASN A 417 -20.58 10.93 14.93
CA ASN A 417 -21.16 11.81 13.91
C ASN A 417 -20.43 11.68 12.56
N GLY A 418 -19.47 10.76 12.47
CA GLY A 418 -18.77 10.40 11.24
C GLY A 418 -19.56 9.37 10.45
N LYS A 419 -19.33 9.35 9.14
CA LYS A 419 -19.98 8.42 8.21
C LYS A 419 -19.01 7.34 7.78
N ALA A 420 -19.49 6.10 7.71
CA ALA A 420 -18.81 5.03 7.01
C ALA A 420 -19.12 5.13 5.50
N PRO A 421 -18.14 4.86 4.60
CA PRO A 421 -18.43 4.74 3.18
C PRO A 421 -19.38 3.55 2.95
N LEU A 422 -20.15 3.61 1.87
CA LEU A 422 -20.95 2.47 1.45
C LEU A 422 -20.02 1.26 1.21
N PRO A 423 -20.42 0.04 1.62
CA PRO A 423 -19.62 -1.15 1.39
C PRO A 423 -19.29 -1.26 -0.09
N ASN A 424 -18.00 -1.39 -0.44
CA ASN A 424 -17.60 -1.60 -1.83
C ASN A 424 -18.13 -2.98 -2.29
N PRO A 425 -19.09 -3.05 -3.23
CA PRO A 425 -19.62 -4.34 -3.69
C PRO A 425 -18.59 -5.18 -4.45
N TYR A 426 -17.46 -4.58 -4.85
CA TYR A 426 -16.35 -5.23 -5.53
C TYR A 426 -15.19 -5.56 -4.60
N ASN A 427 -15.38 -5.58 -3.27
CA ASN A 427 -14.30 -5.95 -2.37
C ASN A 427 -13.86 -7.38 -2.68
N TYR A 428 -12.72 -7.50 -3.37
CA TYR A 428 -12.13 -8.77 -3.75
C TYR A 428 -11.77 -9.48 -2.46
N ASN A 429 -12.55 -10.50 -2.15
CA ASN A 429 -12.18 -11.45 -1.12
C ASN A 429 -10.84 -12.04 -1.58
N TYR A 430 -9.74 -11.68 -0.90
CA TYR A 430 -8.37 -12.11 -1.24
C TYR A 430 -8.21 -13.64 -1.29
N ASN A 431 -9.22 -14.39 -0.81
CA ASN A 431 -9.32 -15.85 -0.84
C ASN A 431 -9.89 -16.42 -2.16
N GLY A 432 -9.42 -15.95 -3.31
CA GLY A 432 -9.51 -16.69 -4.59
C GLY A 432 -10.89 -17.24 -4.97
N GLY A 433 -11.98 -16.50 -4.74
CA GLY A 433 -13.34 -16.86 -5.14
C GLY A 433 -13.98 -18.05 -4.39
N LYS A 434 -13.31 -18.67 -3.41
CA LYS A 434 -13.91 -19.71 -2.56
C LYS A 434 -14.51 -19.08 -1.31
N LYS A 435 -15.70 -19.54 -0.92
CA LYS A 435 -16.33 -19.17 0.35
C LYS A 435 -15.44 -19.65 1.49
N ALA A 436 -14.96 -18.72 2.33
CA ALA A 436 -14.19 -19.06 3.52
C ALA A 436 -15.00 -20.03 4.40
N LYS A 437 -14.35 -21.07 4.91
CA LYS A 437 -15.00 -22.02 5.82
C LYS A 437 -15.28 -21.34 7.16
N ASP A 438 -16.31 -21.78 7.86
CA ASP A 438 -16.75 -21.13 9.11
C ASP A 438 -15.65 -21.06 10.17
N TYR A 439 -14.72 -22.02 10.19
CA TYR A 439 -13.61 -22.08 11.13
C TYR A 439 -12.40 -21.22 10.75
N GLU A 440 -12.32 -20.73 9.51
CA GLU A 440 -11.16 -19.98 8.99
C GLU A 440 -11.09 -18.57 9.59
N GLN A 441 -9.90 -17.95 9.48
CA GLN A 441 -9.73 -16.56 9.85
C GLN A 441 -10.38 -15.66 8.79
N THR A 442 -11.09 -14.62 9.21
CA THR A 442 -11.59 -13.57 8.32
C THR A 442 -11.22 -12.19 8.86
N ILE A 443 -10.93 -11.27 7.95
CA ILE A 443 -10.63 -9.87 8.26
C ILE A 443 -11.67 -9.01 7.54
N SER A 444 -12.23 -8.04 8.25
CA SER A 444 -13.19 -7.09 7.70
C SER A 444 -12.83 -5.69 8.19
N GLU A 445 -12.93 -4.70 7.32
CA GLU A 445 -12.48 -3.34 7.61
C GLU A 445 -13.58 -2.33 7.31
N ALA A 446 -13.61 -1.27 8.11
CA ALA A 446 -14.46 -0.12 7.91
C ALA A 446 -13.70 1.15 8.29
N VAL A 447 -14.11 2.27 7.71
CA VAL A 447 -13.48 3.56 7.92
C VAL A 447 -14.56 4.58 8.21
N TYR A 448 -14.47 5.31 9.32
CA TYR A 448 -15.40 6.39 9.65
C TYR A 448 -14.71 7.73 9.46
N SER A 449 -15.30 8.62 8.68
CA SER A 449 -14.72 9.93 8.37
C SER A 449 -15.67 11.06 8.73
N THR A 450 -15.09 12.23 8.99
CA THR A 450 -15.83 13.47 9.26
C THR A 450 -15.50 14.55 8.23
N TYR A 451 -16.38 15.55 8.11
CA TYR A 451 -16.14 16.73 7.26
C TYR A 451 -14.96 17.60 7.74
N ALA A 452 -14.46 17.36 8.96
CA ALA A 452 -13.25 18.01 9.47
C ALA A 452 -11.96 17.27 9.07
N ASN A 453 -12.04 16.33 8.13
CA ASN A 453 -10.91 15.53 7.62
C ASN A 453 -10.26 14.58 8.65
N GLU A 454 -10.97 14.24 9.72
CA GLU A 454 -10.55 13.19 10.64
C GLU A 454 -11.14 11.83 10.22
N GLN A 455 -10.35 10.77 10.40
CA GLN A 455 -10.67 9.41 9.98
C GLN A 455 -10.29 8.39 11.05
N ILE A 456 -11.14 7.40 11.28
CA ILE A 456 -10.87 6.25 12.16
C ILE A 456 -10.98 4.98 11.33
N SER A 457 -9.89 4.22 11.28
CA SER A 457 -9.86 2.90 10.64
C SER A 457 -10.15 1.83 11.67
N ILE A 458 -11.06 0.91 11.36
CA ILE A 458 -11.44 -0.22 12.20
C ILE A 458 -11.23 -1.49 11.41
N SER A 459 -10.43 -2.41 11.94
CA SER A 459 -10.36 -3.79 11.46
C SER A 459 -10.97 -4.73 12.49
N ARG A 460 -11.67 -5.75 12.00
CA ARG A 460 -12.17 -6.88 12.79
C ARG A 460 -11.55 -8.16 12.24
N THR A 461 -10.73 -8.79 13.06
CA THR A 461 -10.21 -10.14 12.79
C THR A 461 -11.04 -11.16 13.58
N LYS A 462 -11.77 -12.03 12.89
CA LYS A 462 -12.27 -13.28 13.48
C LYS A 462 -11.16 -14.30 13.32
N PHE A 463 -10.55 -14.74 14.42
CA PHE A 463 -9.46 -15.71 14.38
C PHE A 463 -9.95 -17.08 13.93
N HIS A 464 -9.00 -17.90 13.46
CA HIS A 464 -9.25 -19.32 13.23
C HIS A 464 -9.76 -19.99 14.51
N ASP A 465 -10.69 -20.94 14.38
CA ASP A 465 -11.34 -21.56 15.55
C ASP A 465 -10.36 -22.27 16.48
N LEU A 466 -9.24 -22.76 15.94
CA LEU A 466 -8.13 -23.38 16.68
C LEU A 466 -7.03 -22.40 17.14
N GLN A 467 -7.15 -21.09 16.87
CA GLN A 467 -6.16 -20.11 17.32
C GLN A 467 -6.01 -20.12 18.85
N MET A 468 -4.76 -20.21 19.31
CA MET A 468 -4.39 -20.08 20.71
C MET A 468 -3.32 -18.99 20.90
N PHE A 469 -3.43 -18.25 21.99
CA PHE A 469 -2.34 -17.44 22.55
C PHE A 469 -2.03 -17.93 23.97
N HIS A 470 -0.79 -17.80 24.42
CA HIS A 470 -0.42 -18.25 25.77
C HIS A 470 -1.17 -17.48 26.86
N ASN A 471 -1.36 -16.18 26.63
CA ASN A 471 -2.15 -15.25 27.41
C ASN A 471 -2.42 -13.99 26.58
N VAL A 472 -3.23 -13.08 27.12
CA VAL A 472 -3.56 -11.83 26.40
C VAL A 472 -2.32 -10.95 26.16
N ASP A 473 -1.34 -10.96 27.07
CA ASP A 473 -0.13 -10.15 26.94
C ASP A 473 0.76 -10.60 25.77
N SER A 474 0.79 -11.90 25.46
CA SER A 474 1.47 -12.41 24.26
C SER A 474 0.83 -11.88 22.97
N LEU A 475 -0.49 -11.79 22.92
CA LEU A 475 -1.20 -11.18 21.79
C LEU A 475 -0.86 -9.68 21.68
N TRP A 476 -0.89 -8.94 22.79
CA TRP A 476 -0.55 -7.51 22.79
C TRP A 476 0.86 -7.24 22.34
N LYS A 477 1.82 -8.06 22.80
CA LYS A 477 3.20 -8.00 22.34
C LYS A 477 3.27 -8.23 20.83
N ASP A 478 2.66 -9.29 20.31
CA ASP A 478 2.67 -9.58 18.87
C ASP A 478 2.11 -8.42 18.03
N LEU A 479 1.06 -7.74 18.49
CA LEU A 479 0.49 -6.57 17.82
C LEU A 479 1.43 -5.35 17.85
N GLU A 480 2.07 -5.05 19.00
CA GLU A 480 3.07 -3.97 19.08
C GLU A 480 4.31 -4.28 18.24
N GLU A 481 4.75 -5.54 18.20
CA GLU A 481 5.91 -5.97 17.43
C GLU A 481 5.70 -5.78 15.92
N LYS A 482 4.46 -5.92 15.44
CA LYS A 482 4.09 -5.66 14.04
C LYS A 482 4.31 -4.21 13.62
N VAL A 483 4.14 -3.25 14.54
CA VAL A 483 4.35 -1.81 14.25
C VAL A 483 5.76 -1.53 13.75
N ASN A 484 6.75 -2.20 14.33
CA ASN A 484 8.17 -2.03 14.00
C ASN A 484 8.77 -3.24 13.28
N TYR A 485 7.95 -4.08 12.64
CA TYR A 485 8.43 -5.32 12.03
C TYR A 485 9.47 -5.06 10.92
N ARG A 486 9.18 -4.13 9.99
CA ARG A 486 10.07 -3.83 8.86
C ARG A 486 11.42 -3.24 9.31
N ALA A 487 11.41 -2.33 10.29
CA ALA A 487 12.62 -1.78 10.89
C ALA A 487 13.56 -2.82 11.55
N ARG A 488 13.07 -4.04 11.86
CA ARG A 488 13.94 -5.13 12.36
C ARG A 488 14.80 -5.76 11.26
N TYR A 489 14.31 -5.77 10.02
CA TYR A 489 14.97 -6.44 8.90
C TYR A 489 15.66 -5.45 7.97
N TYR A 490 15.13 -4.24 7.84
CA TYR A 490 15.64 -3.19 6.96
C TYR A 490 16.33 -2.09 7.76
N LYS A 491 17.67 -2.06 7.74
CA LYS A 491 18.49 -1.05 8.46
C LYS A 491 18.19 0.40 8.10
N ALA A 492 17.58 0.65 6.94
CA ALA A 492 17.23 2.00 6.49
C ALA A 492 15.99 2.58 7.20
N GLU A 493 15.13 1.73 7.78
CA GLU A 493 13.91 2.16 8.43
C GLU A 493 14.12 2.42 9.92
N LYS A 494 13.62 3.56 10.41
CA LYS A 494 13.62 3.88 11.84
C LYS A 494 12.40 3.24 12.50
N ALA A 495 12.61 2.68 13.68
CA ALA A 495 11.52 2.19 14.51
C ALA A 495 10.73 3.37 15.12
N PHE A 496 9.40 3.27 15.11
CA PHE A 496 8.51 4.17 15.81
C PHE A 496 8.70 4.09 17.33
N HIS A 497 8.54 5.23 18.00
CA HIS A 497 8.49 5.29 19.46
C HIS A 497 7.07 4.97 19.95
N ILE A 498 6.92 3.85 20.66
CA ILE A 498 5.64 3.39 21.21
C ILE A 498 5.49 3.81 22.69
N ALA A 499 4.41 4.52 23.01
CA ALA A 499 4.11 5.08 24.33
C ALA A 499 2.62 4.94 24.73
N ASN A 500 2.28 5.42 25.93
CA ASN A 500 0.91 5.50 26.45
C ASN A 500 0.16 4.16 26.50
N ARG A 501 0.87 3.09 26.89
CA ARG A 501 0.29 1.74 27.02
C ARG A 501 -0.71 1.70 28.16
N LYS A 502 -1.91 1.19 27.88
CA LYS A 502 -2.95 0.94 28.88
C LYS A 502 -3.75 -0.29 28.49
N SER A 503 -3.80 -1.24 29.42
CA SER A 503 -4.59 -2.46 29.28
C SER A 503 -5.68 -2.53 30.34
N SER A 504 -6.82 -3.12 30.00
CA SER A 504 -7.91 -3.37 30.94
C SER A 504 -8.70 -4.62 30.55
N LYS A 505 -9.46 -5.15 31.51
CA LYS A 505 -10.38 -6.27 31.32
C LYS A 505 -11.74 -5.90 31.93
N THR A 506 -12.83 -6.22 31.24
CA THR A 506 -14.20 -6.13 31.79
C THR A 506 -14.69 -7.50 32.30
N ASP A 507 -15.78 -7.49 33.05
CA ASP A 507 -16.39 -8.72 33.60
C ASP A 507 -16.88 -9.68 32.50
N ASP A 508 -17.28 -9.15 31.34
CA ASP A 508 -17.72 -9.92 30.16
C ASP A 508 -16.56 -10.49 29.31
N ASN A 509 -15.38 -10.71 29.91
CA ASN A 509 -14.16 -11.19 29.24
C ASN A 509 -13.72 -10.36 28.02
N ILE A 510 -13.99 -9.06 28.02
CA ILE A 510 -13.47 -8.15 27.00
C ILE A 510 -12.13 -7.61 27.47
N TYR A 511 -11.07 -7.90 26.71
CA TYR A 511 -9.73 -7.39 26.98
C TYR A 511 -9.45 -6.21 26.05
N THR A 512 -8.97 -5.11 26.60
CA THR A 512 -8.58 -3.92 25.83
C THR A 512 -7.10 -3.65 26.04
N ASN A 513 -6.40 -3.29 24.96
CA ASN A 513 -5.06 -2.72 25.02
C ASN A 513 -5.01 -1.50 24.12
N SER A 514 -4.47 -0.40 24.62
CA SER A 514 -4.32 0.84 23.88
C SER A 514 -2.89 1.34 24.01
N PHE A 515 -2.38 1.92 22.93
CA PHE A 515 -1.06 2.54 22.89
C PHE A 515 -1.04 3.57 21.77
N SER A 516 0.05 4.33 21.72
CA SER A 516 0.29 5.32 20.66
C SER A 516 1.69 5.13 20.11
N TYR A 517 1.90 5.45 18.83
CA TYR A 517 3.23 5.46 18.24
C TYR A 517 3.44 6.67 17.32
N THR A 518 4.69 7.12 17.22
CA THR A 518 5.07 8.35 16.51
C THR A 518 6.52 8.27 16.02
N ASP A 519 6.87 9.07 15.00
CA ASP A 519 8.25 9.38 14.66
C ASP A 519 8.70 10.63 15.42
N SER A 520 9.91 10.63 15.97
CA SER A 520 10.41 11.74 16.81
C SER A 520 10.60 13.07 16.06
N ALA A 521 10.58 13.06 14.73
CA ALA A 521 10.69 14.23 13.88
C ALA A 521 9.32 14.76 13.39
N SER A 522 8.21 14.22 13.90
CA SER A 522 6.85 14.62 13.54
C SER A 522 5.99 14.91 14.78
N SER A 523 5.03 15.83 14.64
CA SER A 523 3.94 16.07 15.59
C SER A 523 2.75 15.14 15.33
N LYS A 524 2.84 14.23 14.36
CA LYS A 524 1.82 13.23 14.08
C LYS A 524 1.99 12.02 14.99
N GLN A 525 0.89 11.48 15.47
CA GLN A 525 0.88 10.29 16.31
C GLN A 525 -0.27 9.38 15.88
N VAL A 526 -0.06 8.07 15.85
CA VAL A 526 -1.15 7.12 15.64
C VAL A 526 -1.61 6.58 16.99
N LEU A 527 -2.92 6.67 17.24
CA LEU A 527 -3.58 6.03 18.38
C LEU A 527 -4.10 4.67 17.99
N VAL A 528 -3.77 3.65 18.78
CA VAL A 528 -4.22 2.28 18.60
C VAL A 528 -5.07 1.86 19.78
N LYS A 529 -6.25 1.28 19.53
CA LYS A 529 -7.06 0.58 20.54
C LYS A 529 -7.44 -0.79 20.02
N ASN A 530 -6.92 -1.82 20.68
CA ASN A 530 -7.21 -3.22 20.45
C ASN A 530 -8.25 -3.71 21.46
N ILE A 531 -9.24 -4.44 21.00
CA ILE A 531 -10.32 -4.98 21.82
C ILE A 531 -10.54 -6.45 21.44
N LEU A 532 -10.17 -7.36 22.32
CA LEU A 532 -10.39 -8.80 22.17
C LEU A 532 -11.64 -9.20 22.93
N LYS A 533 -12.59 -9.82 22.22
CA LYS A 533 -13.75 -10.51 22.80
C LYS A 533 -13.82 -11.90 22.19
N GLU A 534 -13.67 -12.94 23.03
CA GLU A 534 -13.66 -14.34 22.61
C GLU A 534 -12.67 -14.63 21.45
N GLY A 535 -13.18 -14.94 20.26
CA GLY A 535 -12.40 -15.24 19.05
C GLY A 535 -12.21 -14.05 18.12
N VAL A 536 -12.60 -12.84 18.53
CA VAL A 536 -12.62 -11.65 17.68
C VAL A 536 -11.75 -10.54 18.28
N LEU A 537 -10.86 -10.01 17.44
CA LEU A 537 -10.06 -8.83 17.73
C LEU A 537 -10.54 -7.65 16.87
N PHE A 538 -10.91 -6.55 17.52
CA PHE A 538 -11.07 -5.26 16.89
C PHE A 538 -9.81 -4.43 17.08
N GLU A 539 -9.33 -3.78 16.02
CA GLU A 539 -8.24 -2.80 16.08
C GLU A 539 -8.76 -1.47 15.51
N LEU A 540 -8.73 -0.42 16.33
CA LEU A 540 -9.00 0.95 15.92
C LEU A 540 -7.66 1.68 15.76
N LYS A 541 -7.46 2.34 14.62
CA LYS A 541 -6.29 3.17 14.32
C LYS A 541 -6.71 4.54 13.80
N THR A 542 -6.09 5.58 14.35
CA THR A 542 -6.37 6.98 13.98
C THR A 542 -5.11 7.81 14.05
N LEU A 543 -4.88 8.65 13.03
CA LEU A 543 -3.83 9.66 13.05
C LEU A 543 -4.32 10.90 13.82
N VAL A 544 -3.56 11.33 14.82
CA VAL A 544 -3.87 12.49 15.66
C VAL A 544 -2.66 13.42 15.76
N ASP A 545 -2.91 14.60 16.30
CA ASP A 545 -1.89 15.57 16.66
C ASP A 545 -1.36 15.29 18.08
N SER A 546 -0.04 15.10 18.22
CA SER A 546 0.59 14.92 19.52
C SER A 546 0.62 16.20 20.36
N ILE A 547 0.46 17.37 19.75
CA ILE A 547 0.47 18.67 20.43
C ILE A 547 -0.92 18.99 20.99
N SER A 548 -1.96 18.96 20.15
CA SER A 548 -3.33 19.27 20.58
C SER A 548 -4.08 18.09 21.20
N GLY A 549 -3.59 16.86 21.02
CA GLY A 549 -4.26 15.63 21.42
C GLY A 549 -5.45 15.24 20.52
N PRO A 550 -6.13 14.13 20.84
CA PRO A 550 -7.27 13.63 20.07
C PRO A 550 -8.48 14.59 20.14
N SER A 551 -9.21 14.68 19.03
CA SER A 551 -10.43 15.48 18.97
C SER A 551 -11.60 14.82 19.71
N LYS A 552 -12.69 15.58 19.90
CA LYS A 552 -13.93 15.05 20.47
C LYS A 552 -14.51 13.89 19.65
N PHE A 553 -14.34 13.92 18.32
CA PHE A 553 -14.76 12.82 17.45
C PHE A 553 -14.00 11.53 17.79
N VAL A 554 -12.68 11.61 17.88
CA VAL A 554 -11.82 10.46 18.21
C VAL A 554 -12.09 9.96 19.62
N THR A 555 -12.15 10.84 20.62
CA THR A 555 -12.37 10.43 22.01
C THR A 555 -13.73 9.76 22.19
N GLU A 556 -14.82 10.35 21.67
CA GLU A 556 -16.15 9.75 21.81
C GLU A 556 -16.26 8.42 21.07
N PHE A 557 -15.68 8.31 19.88
CA PHE A 557 -15.68 7.07 19.13
C PHE A 557 -14.91 5.97 19.89
N TYR A 558 -13.70 6.28 20.38
CA TYR A 558 -12.88 5.30 21.10
C TYR A 558 -13.52 4.90 22.42
N GLU A 559 -14.09 5.83 23.18
CA GLU A 559 -14.67 5.55 24.51
C GLU A 559 -16.00 4.80 24.43
N SER A 560 -16.85 5.10 23.44
CA SER A 560 -18.16 4.45 23.28
C SER A 560 -18.13 3.14 22.49
N PHE A 561 -17.00 2.80 21.85
CA PHE A 561 -16.87 1.57 21.06
C PHE A 561 -17.14 0.32 21.92
N THR A 562 -18.18 -0.41 21.52
CA THR A 562 -18.62 -1.61 22.22
C THR A 562 -18.84 -2.76 21.23
N PRO A 563 -18.05 -3.85 21.33
CA PRO A 563 -18.31 -5.06 20.55
C PRO A 563 -19.72 -5.58 20.82
N LYS A 564 -20.47 -5.95 19.78
CA LYS A 564 -21.77 -6.59 19.98
C LYS A 564 -21.60 -8.03 20.44
N ASP A 565 -22.66 -8.52 21.07
CA ASP A 565 -22.74 -9.92 21.42
C ASP A 565 -23.13 -10.75 20.21
N THR A 566 -22.19 -11.54 19.72
CA THR A 566 -22.33 -12.40 18.55
C THR A 566 -21.46 -13.63 18.78
N LEU A 567 -21.98 -14.82 18.45
CA LEU A 567 -21.23 -16.09 18.47
C LEU A 567 -20.22 -16.13 17.30
N LEU A 568 -19.26 -15.21 17.29
CA LEU A 568 -18.24 -15.11 16.25
C LEU A 568 -16.90 -15.54 16.83
N GLY A 569 -16.36 -16.63 16.28
CA GLY A 569 -15.08 -17.19 16.68
C GLY A 569 -15.07 -17.81 18.08
N LYS A 570 -14.07 -18.65 18.33
CA LYS A 570 -13.86 -19.31 19.62
C LYS A 570 -12.78 -18.61 20.42
N ASN A 571 -12.96 -18.50 21.74
CA ASN A 571 -12.00 -17.90 22.67
C ASN A 571 -10.55 -18.26 22.35
N VAL A 572 -9.68 -17.28 22.07
CA VAL A 572 -8.28 -17.57 21.72
C VAL A 572 -7.36 -17.79 22.93
N LEU A 573 -7.87 -17.61 24.15
CA LEU A 573 -7.12 -17.79 25.40
C LEU A 573 -7.45 -19.12 26.10
N THR A 574 -8.33 -19.94 25.53
CA THR A 574 -8.68 -21.26 26.06
C THR A 574 -7.80 -22.36 25.48
N ASP A 575 -7.66 -23.44 26.23
CA ASP A 575 -6.93 -24.63 25.77
C ASP A 575 -7.78 -25.39 24.74
N LYS A 576 -7.29 -25.43 23.49
CA LYS A 576 -7.90 -26.14 22.36
C LYS A 576 -7.13 -27.39 21.94
N THR A 577 -6.13 -27.81 22.72
CA THR A 577 -5.30 -28.97 22.39
C THR A 577 -6.10 -30.26 22.27
N LYS A 578 -7.10 -30.48 23.14
CA LYS A 578 -8.01 -31.62 23.05
C LYS A 578 -8.78 -31.64 21.72
N GLN A 579 -9.37 -30.50 21.34
CA GLN A 579 -10.11 -30.37 20.08
C GLN A 579 -9.20 -30.63 18.88
N PHE A 580 -7.96 -30.11 18.92
CA PHE A 580 -6.95 -30.37 17.90
C PHE A 580 -6.62 -31.86 17.78
N PHE A 581 -6.38 -32.56 18.89
CA PHE A 581 -6.07 -34.00 18.84
C PHE A 581 -7.26 -34.86 18.39
N GLU A 582 -8.48 -34.48 18.76
CA GLU A 582 -9.71 -35.15 18.27
C GLU A 582 -9.86 -34.96 16.76
N ALA A 583 -9.69 -33.73 16.26
CA ALA A 583 -9.73 -33.42 14.84
C ALA A 583 -8.62 -34.12 14.04
N LEU A 584 -7.40 -34.19 14.60
CA LEU A 584 -6.28 -34.93 14.02
C LEU A 584 -6.61 -36.42 13.87
N ARG A 585 -7.15 -37.06 14.92
CA ARG A 585 -7.57 -38.47 14.88
C ARG A 585 -8.72 -38.71 13.89
N ALA A 586 -9.62 -37.75 13.76
CA ALA A 586 -10.72 -37.79 12.81
C ALA A 586 -10.31 -37.47 11.35
N LYS A 587 -9.02 -37.17 11.11
CA LYS A 587 -8.49 -36.73 9.81
C LYS A 587 -9.20 -35.48 9.24
N ASP A 588 -9.68 -34.60 10.12
CA ASP A 588 -10.34 -33.36 9.70
C ASP A 588 -9.33 -32.43 9.00
N SER A 589 -9.77 -31.77 7.93
CA SER A 589 -8.97 -30.77 7.22
C SER A 589 -8.63 -29.53 8.06
N ILE A 590 -9.39 -29.27 9.14
CA ILE A 590 -9.17 -28.11 10.02
C ILE A 590 -7.74 -28.05 10.59
N VAL A 591 -7.05 -29.18 10.76
CA VAL A 591 -5.71 -29.23 11.35
C VAL A 591 -4.58 -29.02 10.35
N LEU A 592 -4.83 -29.18 9.05
CA LEU A 592 -3.78 -29.18 8.01
C LEU A 592 -3.05 -27.86 7.91
N GLU A 593 -3.73 -26.74 8.14
CA GLU A 593 -3.15 -25.40 8.08
C GLU A 593 -3.14 -24.70 9.45
N SER A 594 -3.59 -25.39 10.52
CA SER A 594 -3.80 -24.77 11.83
C SER A 594 -2.87 -25.26 12.93
N TYR A 595 -2.02 -26.27 12.67
CA TYR A 595 -1.20 -26.89 13.72
C TYR A 595 -0.25 -25.87 14.38
N GLY A 596 0.31 -24.92 13.62
CA GLY A 596 1.14 -23.83 14.15
C GLY A 596 0.37 -22.79 15.00
N LEU A 597 -0.96 -22.81 14.96
CA LEU A 597 -1.81 -21.90 15.74
C LEU A 597 -2.04 -22.42 17.18
N ILE A 598 -1.75 -23.70 17.44
CA ILE A 598 -1.88 -24.33 18.75
C ILE A 598 -0.66 -24.03 19.60
N LYS A 599 -0.87 -23.71 20.88
CA LYS A 599 0.18 -23.41 21.85
C LYS A 599 0.21 -24.48 22.94
N PHE A 600 1.04 -25.49 22.74
CA PHE A 600 1.20 -26.60 23.68
C PHE A 600 1.89 -26.15 24.96
N LYS A 601 1.57 -26.82 26.06
CA LYS A 601 2.19 -26.64 27.38
C LYS A 601 2.62 -28.00 27.92
N LYS A 602 3.42 -27.98 28.98
CA LYS A 602 3.98 -29.19 29.60
C LYS A 602 2.94 -30.28 29.91
N HIS A 603 1.70 -29.94 30.29
CA HIS A 603 0.67 -30.95 30.59
C HIS A 603 0.22 -31.75 29.35
N ASN A 604 0.43 -31.22 28.15
CA ASN A 604 0.10 -31.90 26.89
C ASN A 604 1.13 -32.95 26.49
N SER A 605 2.29 -33.05 27.16
CA SER A 605 3.40 -33.90 26.73
C SER A 605 3.02 -35.39 26.61
N LYS A 606 2.16 -35.88 27.51
CA LYS A 606 1.65 -37.26 27.47
C LYS A 606 0.75 -37.52 26.25
N ASP A 607 -0.12 -36.58 25.91
CA ASP A 607 -1.03 -36.71 24.76
C ASP A 607 -0.24 -36.65 23.45
N ILE A 608 0.74 -35.74 23.34
CA ILE A 608 1.63 -35.66 22.18
C ILE A 608 2.42 -36.98 22.03
N ALA A 609 3.01 -37.49 23.12
CA ALA A 609 3.76 -38.75 23.08
C ALA A 609 2.87 -39.94 22.65
N SER A 610 1.63 -40.03 23.14
CA SER A 610 0.68 -41.06 22.70
C SER A 610 0.31 -40.90 21.23
N ILE A 611 0.03 -39.68 20.75
CA ILE A 611 -0.25 -39.43 19.33
C ILE A 611 0.93 -39.85 18.45
N LEU A 612 2.15 -39.45 18.80
CA LEU A 612 3.35 -39.81 18.04
C LEU A 612 3.63 -41.32 18.02
N LYS A 613 3.17 -42.04 19.04
CA LYS A 613 3.32 -43.49 19.15
C LYS A 613 2.22 -44.27 18.42
N ASP A 614 0.97 -43.85 18.59
CA ASP A 614 -0.21 -44.67 18.29
C ASP A 614 -0.96 -44.22 17.02
N PHE A 615 -0.70 -43.01 16.50
CA PHE A 615 -1.38 -42.46 15.32
C PHE A 615 -0.55 -42.61 14.04
N GLU A 616 -1.18 -43.13 12.98
CA GLU A 616 -0.57 -43.23 11.65
C GLU A 616 -0.76 -41.93 10.86
N PHE A 617 0.35 -41.24 10.57
CA PHE A 617 0.34 -40.00 9.79
C PHE A 617 0.46 -40.31 8.29
N ASP A 618 -0.50 -39.84 7.50
CA ASP A 618 -0.41 -39.87 6.05
C ASP A 618 0.47 -38.73 5.52
N LYS A 619 0.78 -38.80 4.21
CA LYS A 619 1.73 -37.89 3.55
C LYS A 619 1.42 -36.41 3.76
N GLU A 620 0.13 -36.05 3.81
CA GLU A 620 -0.33 -34.67 4.01
C GLU A 620 -0.24 -34.18 5.47
N ARG A 621 0.01 -35.07 6.44
CA ARG A 621 0.12 -34.74 7.88
C ARG A 621 1.53 -34.94 8.46
N LEU A 622 2.52 -35.23 7.62
CA LEU A 622 3.92 -35.38 8.07
C LEU A 622 4.48 -34.09 8.67
N GLU A 623 4.02 -32.92 8.21
CA GLU A 623 4.39 -31.63 8.82
C GLU A 623 3.82 -31.48 10.23
N ILE A 624 2.60 -31.97 10.48
CA ILE A 624 2.01 -32.00 11.82
C ILE A 624 2.84 -32.91 12.74
N LYS A 625 3.26 -34.09 12.24
CA LYS A 625 4.12 -35.01 12.99
C LYS A 625 5.43 -34.32 13.39
N SER A 626 6.08 -33.66 12.43
CA SER A 626 7.34 -32.92 12.63
C SER A 626 7.17 -31.82 13.69
N TYR A 627 6.10 -31.02 13.58
CA TYR A 627 5.76 -29.99 14.55
C TYR A 627 5.51 -30.55 15.95
N LEU A 628 4.75 -31.65 16.08
CA LEU A 628 4.47 -32.27 17.38
C LEU A 628 5.75 -32.81 18.06
N VAL A 629 6.69 -33.33 17.28
CA VAL A 629 8.01 -33.76 17.78
C VAL A 629 8.79 -32.58 18.36
N GLU A 630 8.93 -31.49 17.59
CA GLU A 630 9.62 -30.28 18.03
C GLU A 630 8.97 -29.70 19.30
N GLN A 631 7.64 -29.62 19.31
CA GLN A 631 6.88 -29.12 20.47
C GLN A 631 7.05 -30.01 21.70
N LEU A 632 7.11 -31.35 21.56
CA LEU A 632 7.35 -32.25 22.70
C LEU A 632 8.73 -32.02 23.33
N ILE A 633 9.74 -31.78 22.49
CA ILE A 633 11.10 -31.47 22.94
C ILE A 633 11.11 -30.10 23.64
N GLU A 634 10.49 -29.09 23.05
CA GLU A 634 10.43 -27.74 23.60
C GLU A 634 9.77 -27.69 24.99
N ILE A 635 8.62 -28.35 25.15
CA ILE A 635 7.80 -28.22 26.36
C ILE A 635 8.18 -29.18 27.50
N ASP A 636 8.74 -30.37 27.20
CA ASP A 636 9.01 -31.39 28.22
C ASP A 636 10.06 -32.46 27.83
N LEU A 637 11.20 -32.04 27.28
CA LEU A 637 12.30 -32.96 26.93
C LEU A 637 12.73 -33.86 28.10
N LYS A 638 12.90 -33.33 29.31
CA LYS A 638 13.46 -34.07 30.45
C LYS A 638 12.64 -35.32 30.80
N ASN A 639 11.31 -35.22 30.80
CA ASN A 639 10.44 -36.34 31.14
C ASN A 639 10.24 -37.30 29.95
N ASN A 640 10.35 -36.80 28.73
CA ASN A 640 10.09 -37.58 27.51
C ASN A 640 11.37 -38.06 26.82
N LEU A 641 12.55 -37.79 27.36
CA LEU A 641 13.82 -38.20 26.75
C LEU A 641 13.90 -39.70 26.43
N PRO A 642 13.49 -40.65 27.29
CA PRO A 642 13.48 -42.06 26.94
C PRO A 642 12.58 -42.36 25.73
N PHE A 643 11.43 -41.70 25.64
CA PHE A 643 10.51 -41.81 24.51
C PHE A 643 11.08 -41.18 23.24
N ILE A 644 11.66 -39.97 23.31
CA ILE A 644 12.29 -39.30 22.16
C ILE A 644 13.44 -40.15 21.60
N LYS A 645 14.26 -40.75 22.48
CA LYS A 645 15.30 -41.70 22.07
C LYS A 645 14.66 -42.88 21.35
N GLN A 646 13.69 -43.56 21.97
CA GLN A 646 13.01 -44.69 21.34
C GLN A 646 12.36 -44.32 19.99
N LEU A 647 11.68 -43.18 19.91
CA LEU A 647 11.04 -42.71 18.68
C LEU A 647 12.06 -42.47 17.56
N TYR A 648 13.22 -41.87 17.89
CA TYR A 648 14.32 -41.74 16.93
C TYR A 648 14.79 -43.11 16.42
N HIS A 649 14.80 -44.10 17.30
CA HIS A 649 15.25 -45.46 17.01
C HIS A 649 14.28 -46.21 16.11
N ASP A 650 12.99 -46.08 16.37
CA ASP A 650 11.92 -46.72 15.61
C ASP A 650 11.70 -46.06 14.25
N SER A 651 12.14 -44.80 14.09
CA SER A 651 11.98 -44.00 12.86
C SER A 651 13.10 -44.20 11.83
N TYR A 652 13.79 -45.35 11.80
CA TYR A 652 14.87 -45.61 10.82
C TYR A 652 14.44 -45.41 9.37
N SER A 653 13.20 -45.80 9.01
CA SER A 653 12.63 -45.60 7.67
C SER A 653 11.92 -44.26 7.48
N ASP A 654 12.00 -43.35 8.47
CA ASP A 654 11.39 -42.02 8.44
C ASP A 654 12.44 -40.95 8.83
N PRO A 655 13.32 -40.57 7.88
CA PRO A 655 14.36 -39.58 8.12
C PRO A 655 13.82 -38.19 8.50
N GLN A 656 12.57 -37.86 8.13
CA GLN A 656 11.95 -36.58 8.47
C GLN A 656 11.69 -36.48 9.98
N THR A 657 11.15 -37.54 10.59
CA THR A 657 10.96 -37.59 12.04
C THR A 657 12.30 -37.53 12.77
N GLN A 658 13.30 -38.29 12.31
CA GLN A 658 14.65 -38.24 12.88
C GLN A 658 15.25 -36.82 12.79
N THR A 659 15.09 -36.15 11.64
CA THR A 659 15.56 -34.78 11.43
C THR A 659 14.86 -33.80 12.36
N SER A 660 13.53 -33.90 12.52
CA SER A 660 12.74 -33.04 13.42
C SER A 660 13.18 -33.19 14.89
N ILE A 661 13.54 -34.42 15.30
CA ILE A 661 14.11 -34.67 16.64
C ILE A 661 15.46 -33.96 16.80
N LEU A 662 16.36 -34.09 15.82
CA LEU A 662 17.67 -33.44 15.88
C LEU A 662 17.52 -31.91 15.84
N GLU A 663 16.63 -31.37 15.03
CA GLU A 663 16.34 -29.95 14.94
C GLU A 663 15.81 -29.40 16.26
N GLY A 664 14.79 -30.03 16.86
CA GLY A 664 14.29 -29.62 18.18
C GLY A 664 15.36 -29.67 19.29
N LEU A 665 16.26 -30.66 19.25
CA LEU A 665 17.39 -30.73 20.20
C LEU A 665 18.45 -29.65 19.95
N LEU A 666 18.70 -29.30 18.69
CA LEU A 666 19.66 -28.25 18.31
C LEU A 666 19.10 -26.83 18.52
N ASP A 667 17.78 -26.67 18.48
CA ASP A 667 17.10 -25.39 18.70
C ASP A 667 16.84 -25.10 20.19
N SER A 668 16.91 -26.11 21.06
CA SER A 668 16.82 -25.90 22.51
C SER A 668 17.97 -25.06 23.08
N ASN A 669 19.07 -24.91 22.32
CA ASN A 669 20.25 -24.14 22.69
C ASN A 669 20.80 -24.50 24.10
N THR A 670 20.92 -25.79 24.40
CA THR A 670 21.58 -26.27 25.63
C THR A 670 22.68 -27.29 25.33
N LYS A 671 23.72 -27.35 26.18
CA LYS A 671 24.83 -28.31 26.01
C LYS A 671 24.34 -29.74 26.17
N GLU A 672 23.38 -29.95 27.07
CA GLU A 672 22.76 -31.23 27.35
C GLU A 672 22.02 -31.77 26.11
N SER A 673 21.17 -30.96 25.47
CA SER A 673 20.48 -31.37 24.23
C SER A 673 21.43 -31.61 23.07
N TYR A 674 22.51 -30.84 22.96
CA TYR A 674 23.52 -31.05 21.91
C TYR A 674 24.27 -32.36 22.07
N ASN A 675 24.60 -32.73 23.32
CA ASN A 675 25.18 -34.03 23.62
C ASN A 675 24.23 -35.18 23.28
N ILE A 676 22.93 -35.01 23.55
CA ILE A 676 21.90 -35.99 23.17
C ILE A 676 21.79 -36.10 21.64
N ALA A 677 21.79 -34.97 20.91
CA ALA A 677 21.77 -34.99 19.45
C ALA A 677 22.98 -35.74 18.88
N LEU A 678 24.19 -35.49 19.41
CA LEU A 678 25.40 -36.22 19.03
C LEU A 678 25.33 -37.71 19.35
N GLU A 679 24.75 -38.10 20.51
CA GLU A 679 24.53 -39.50 20.87
C GLU A 679 23.59 -40.20 19.87
N LEU A 680 22.50 -39.53 19.48
CA LEU A 680 21.55 -40.07 18.51
C LEU A 680 22.18 -40.23 17.13
N MET A 681 22.89 -39.21 16.65
CA MET A 681 23.60 -39.21 15.37
C MET A 681 24.70 -40.28 15.28
N GLU A 682 25.36 -40.60 16.39
CA GLU A 682 26.38 -41.66 16.45
C GLU A 682 25.79 -43.04 16.22
N ARG A 683 24.54 -43.23 16.64
CA ARG A 683 23.87 -44.51 16.58
C ARG A 683 23.16 -44.73 15.24
N ASP A 684 22.51 -43.69 14.74
CA ASP A 684 21.88 -43.69 13.42
C ASP A 684 21.81 -42.26 12.87
N LEU A 685 22.04 -42.08 11.57
CA LEU A 685 22.24 -40.76 10.98
C LEU A 685 21.24 -40.54 9.83
N PRO A 686 20.23 -39.66 9.99
CA PRO A 686 19.23 -39.45 8.94
C PRO A 686 19.87 -38.85 7.69
N LEU A 687 19.39 -39.27 6.51
CA LEU A 687 19.81 -38.72 5.22
C LEU A 687 18.66 -37.93 4.57
N GLY A 688 19.00 -37.02 3.66
CA GLY A 688 18.03 -36.13 2.99
C GLY A 688 18.19 -34.67 3.41
N SER A 689 17.09 -33.98 3.73
CA SER A 689 17.06 -32.53 3.98
C SER A 689 17.48 -32.15 5.41
N VAL A 690 18.72 -32.50 5.79
CA VAL A 690 19.27 -32.28 7.14
C VAL A 690 20.06 -30.97 7.28
N GLY A 691 20.15 -30.17 6.24
CA GLY A 691 21.00 -28.97 6.24
C GLY A 691 20.48 -27.85 7.14
N SER A 692 19.16 -27.65 7.19
CA SER A 692 18.48 -26.54 7.88
C SER A 692 18.85 -26.44 9.36
N MET A 693 18.91 -27.58 10.07
CA MET A 693 19.15 -27.63 11.52
C MET A 693 20.50 -27.02 11.96
N PHE A 694 21.48 -26.92 11.04
CA PHE A 694 22.77 -26.30 11.34
C PHE A 694 22.81 -24.80 11.07
N TYR A 695 21.80 -24.24 10.40
CA TYR A 695 21.78 -22.84 9.99
C TYR A 695 21.06 -21.88 10.96
N ASN A 696 20.40 -22.38 12.00
CA ASN A 696 19.73 -21.53 13.00
C ASN A 696 20.72 -21.02 14.08
N TYR A 697 21.30 -19.83 13.91
CA TYR A 697 22.27 -19.24 14.85
C TYR A 697 21.92 -17.78 15.22
N LYS A 698 20.65 -17.50 15.56
CA LYS A 698 20.22 -16.15 15.98
C LYS A 698 20.86 -15.77 17.32
N GLY A 699 21.85 -14.88 17.28
CA GLY A 699 22.52 -14.31 18.46
C GLY A 699 23.88 -14.93 18.79
N LYS A 700 24.70 -14.20 19.55
CA LYS A 700 26.07 -14.61 19.92
C LYS A 700 26.08 -15.86 20.80
N ASP A 701 25.15 -15.95 21.73
CA ASP A 701 25.07 -17.04 22.71
C ASP A 701 24.76 -18.39 22.05
N SER A 702 23.89 -18.39 21.03
CA SER A 702 23.58 -19.59 20.24
C SER A 702 24.82 -20.11 19.48
N LEU A 703 25.61 -19.21 18.89
CA LEU A 703 26.84 -19.59 18.18
C LEU A 703 27.93 -20.15 19.11
N GLU A 704 28.07 -19.56 20.31
CA GLU A 704 28.97 -20.06 21.36
C GLU A 704 28.58 -21.48 21.82
N LEU A 705 27.28 -21.72 22.02
CA LEU A 705 26.78 -23.05 22.33
C LEU A 705 27.07 -24.02 21.18
N LYS A 706 26.81 -23.66 19.93
CA LYS A 706 27.07 -24.56 18.77
C LYS A 706 28.55 -24.87 18.58
N ALA A 707 29.46 -24.03 19.07
CA ALA A 707 30.88 -24.35 19.09
C ALA A 707 31.20 -25.62 19.92
N SER A 708 30.37 -25.97 20.90
CA SER A 708 30.54 -27.18 21.72
C SER A 708 30.31 -28.50 20.95
N LEU A 709 29.65 -28.46 19.78
CA LEU A 709 29.50 -29.62 18.89
C LEU A 709 30.84 -30.08 18.31
N PHE A 710 31.84 -29.19 18.26
CA PHE A 710 33.16 -29.47 17.70
C PHE A 710 34.14 -29.98 18.76
N PRO A 711 34.96 -31.00 18.47
CA PRO A 711 35.19 -31.59 17.14
C PRO A 711 34.29 -32.79 16.79
N LYS A 712 33.47 -33.29 17.72
CA LYS A 712 32.76 -34.59 17.57
C LYS A 712 31.87 -34.62 16.32
N ILE A 713 31.12 -33.55 16.06
CA ILE A 713 30.22 -33.45 14.90
C ILE A 713 30.95 -33.59 13.54
N LEU A 714 32.26 -33.32 13.47
CA LEU A 714 33.02 -33.43 12.22
C LEU A 714 33.21 -34.88 11.75
N GLU A 715 32.96 -35.87 12.59
CA GLU A 715 32.99 -37.29 12.18
C GLU A 715 31.99 -37.56 11.05
N TYR A 716 30.87 -36.84 11.03
CA TYR A 716 29.82 -36.97 10.00
C TYR A 716 30.10 -36.13 8.74
N SER A 717 31.20 -35.37 8.70
CA SER A 717 31.51 -34.52 7.55
C SER A 717 31.92 -35.27 6.28
N THR A 718 32.12 -36.59 6.36
CA THR A 718 32.31 -37.47 5.20
C THR A 718 31.02 -37.69 4.42
N ILE A 719 29.87 -37.56 5.07
CA ILE A 719 28.52 -37.75 4.50
C ILE A 719 28.12 -36.51 3.71
N GLN A 720 27.59 -36.70 2.50
CA GLN A 720 27.39 -35.64 1.52
C GLN A 720 26.44 -34.54 2.01
N GLU A 721 25.34 -34.93 2.63
CA GLU A 721 24.27 -34.06 3.14
C GLU A 721 24.72 -33.20 4.33
N TYR A 722 25.66 -33.71 5.13
CA TYR A 722 26.20 -33.03 6.32
C TYR A 722 27.44 -32.20 6.04
N LYS A 723 28.21 -32.56 5.00
CA LYS A 723 29.52 -31.97 4.71
C LYS A 723 29.50 -30.45 4.66
N GLN A 724 28.66 -29.86 3.80
CA GLN A 724 28.64 -28.40 3.62
C GLN A 724 28.05 -27.64 4.81
N PRO A 725 26.91 -28.02 5.40
CA PRO A 725 26.39 -27.37 6.60
C PRO A 725 27.41 -27.37 7.76
N LEU A 726 28.08 -28.50 8.00
CA LEU A 726 29.06 -28.62 9.08
C LEU A 726 30.32 -27.80 8.84
N TYR A 727 30.86 -27.77 7.62
CA TYR A 727 32.02 -26.94 7.29
C TYR A 727 31.69 -25.45 7.31
N THR A 728 30.48 -25.08 6.88
CA THR A 728 29.97 -23.71 6.98
C THR A 728 29.89 -23.28 8.44
N LEU A 729 29.29 -24.10 9.30
CA LEU A 729 29.21 -23.84 10.73
C LEU A 729 30.62 -23.77 11.36
N LEU A 730 31.51 -24.72 11.04
CA LEU A 730 32.90 -24.74 11.51
C LEU A 730 33.65 -23.44 11.13
N ALA A 731 33.50 -22.98 9.90
CA ALA A 731 34.13 -21.75 9.43
C ALA A 731 33.61 -20.54 10.21
N LYS A 732 32.31 -20.47 10.48
CA LYS A 732 31.71 -19.39 11.29
C LYS A 732 32.23 -19.39 12.73
N VAL A 733 32.14 -20.52 13.44
CA VAL A 733 32.62 -20.59 14.83
C VAL A 733 34.13 -20.36 14.95
N LYS A 734 34.91 -20.73 13.93
CA LYS A 734 36.35 -20.42 13.85
C LYS A 734 36.59 -18.93 13.63
N ASP A 735 35.93 -18.31 12.66
CA ASP A 735 36.10 -16.89 12.34
C ASP A 735 35.68 -16.00 13.52
N SER A 736 34.70 -16.43 14.33
CA SER A 736 34.31 -15.81 15.60
C SER A 736 35.27 -16.07 16.76
N GLY A 737 36.33 -16.87 16.58
CA GLY A 737 37.33 -17.19 17.60
C GLY A 737 36.87 -18.22 18.65
N LEU A 738 35.69 -18.84 18.46
CA LEU A 738 35.11 -19.81 19.40
C LEU A 738 35.75 -21.21 19.25
N VAL A 739 36.27 -21.53 18.07
CA VAL A 739 36.99 -22.79 17.79
C VAL A 739 38.40 -22.51 17.27
N LYS A 740 39.41 -23.19 17.85
CA LYS A 740 40.82 -23.06 17.45
C LYS A 740 41.20 -24.05 16.35
N GLN A 741 42.26 -23.74 15.59
CA GLN A 741 42.84 -24.62 14.56
C GLN A 741 43.15 -26.04 15.07
N LYS A 742 43.54 -26.20 16.34
CA LYS A 742 43.84 -27.51 16.94
C LYS A 742 42.62 -28.44 16.93
N THR A 743 41.40 -27.89 17.05
CA THR A 743 40.16 -28.66 17.18
C THR A 743 39.86 -29.52 15.95
N TYR A 744 40.09 -29.01 14.73
CA TYR A 744 39.80 -29.74 13.48
C TYR A 744 41.06 -30.26 12.77
N LYS A 745 42.24 -30.18 13.42
CA LYS A 745 43.52 -30.61 12.81
C LYS A 745 43.52 -32.07 12.33
N LYS A 746 42.81 -32.97 13.04
CA LYS A 746 42.66 -34.38 12.65
C LYS A 746 41.96 -34.53 11.28
N TYR A 747 41.04 -33.64 10.95
CA TYR A 747 40.27 -33.65 9.70
C TYR A 747 40.93 -32.87 8.56
N LYS A 748 42.12 -32.27 8.78
CA LYS A 748 42.81 -31.44 7.78
C LYS A 748 43.00 -32.15 6.43
N ASN A 749 43.47 -33.39 6.42
CA ASN A 749 43.72 -34.09 5.15
C ASN A 749 42.40 -34.37 4.40
N GLN A 750 41.33 -34.70 5.13
CA GLN A 750 39.99 -34.84 4.57
C GLN A 750 39.51 -33.51 3.98
N LEU A 751 39.57 -32.41 4.74
CA LEU A 751 39.22 -31.07 4.29
C LEU A 751 39.96 -30.67 3.00
N ILE A 752 41.27 -30.92 2.94
CA ILE A 752 42.09 -30.62 1.75
C ILE A 752 41.67 -31.50 0.56
N ASN A 753 41.40 -32.79 0.78
CA ASN A 753 40.97 -33.69 -0.29
C ASN A 753 39.56 -33.32 -0.80
N ASP A 754 38.63 -33.05 0.10
CA ASP A 754 37.28 -32.55 -0.22
C ASP A 754 37.36 -31.24 -1.01
N ALA A 755 38.19 -30.30 -0.58
CA ALA A 755 38.38 -29.04 -1.28
C ALA A 755 39.02 -29.22 -2.67
N LYS A 756 39.94 -30.18 -2.85
CA LYS A 756 40.49 -30.53 -4.17
C LYS A 756 39.46 -31.18 -5.08
N MET A 757 38.56 -32.01 -4.53
CA MET A 757 37.43 -32.55 -5.28
C MET A 757 36.48 -31.43 -5.71
N GLU A 758 36.22 -30.47 -4.83
CA GLU A 758 35.40 -29.30 -5.15
C GLU A 758 36.04 -28.42 -6.23
N ILE A 759 37.37 -28.21 -6.20
CA ILE A 759 38.10 -27.56 -7.31
C ILE A 759 37.86 -28.31 -8.62
N LYS A 760 38.00 -29.64 -8.63
CA LYS A 760 37.78 -30.45 -9.85
C LYS A 760 36.34 -30.35 -10.35
N ARG A 761 35.36 -30.33 -9.45
CA ARG A 761 33.95 -30.14 -9.81
C ARG A 761 33.71 -28.77 -10.42
N ASN A 762 34.31 -27.71 -9.86
CA ASN A 762 34.21 -26.36 -10.40
C ASN A 762 34.84 -26.27 -11.81
N LEU A 763 36.01 -26.88 -12.01
CA LEU A 763 36.68 -26.94 -13.32
C LEU A 763 35.95 -27.82 -14.35
N GLY A 764 35.26 -28.87 -13.91
CA GLY A 764 34.56 -29.82 -14.77
C GLY A 764 33.11 -29.44 -15.12
N SER A 765 32.54 -28.44 -14.45
CA SER A 765 31.15 -28.01 -14.63
C SER A 765 31.01 -26.87 -15.65
N TYR A 766 31.57 -27.05 -16.85
CA TYR A 766 31.14 -26.26 -18.01
C TYR A 766 29.83 -26.89 -18.52
N ASN A 767 28.67 -26.23 -18.33
CA ASN A 767 27.34 -26.49 -18.95
C ASN A 767 26.14 -27.01 -18.11
N ASN A 768 26.09 -26.90 -16.77
CA ASN A 768 24.81 -27.14 -16.06
C ASN A 768 24.27 -25.86 -15.39
N TYR A 769 23.35 -25.20 -16.11
CA TYR A 769 22.53 -24.03 -15.72
C TYR A 769 21.53 -24.31 -14.57
N GLY A 770 21.96 -24.92 -13.46
CA GLY A 770 21.02 -25.45 -12.46
C GLY A 770 21.26 -25.14 -10.98
N TYR A 771 22.46 -24.75 -10.53
CA TYR A 771 22.71 -24.64 -9.08
C TYR A 771 23.76 -23.57 -8.72
N ASN A 772 23.30 -22.34 -8.44
CA ASN A 772 24.09 -21.26 -7.82
C ASN A 772 24.49 -21.52 -6.34
N SER A 773 24.23 -22.72 -5.80
CA SER A 773 24.50 -23.06 -4.38
C SER A 773 25.96 -23.43 -4.09
N TYR A 774 26.82 -23.65 -5.10
CA TYR A 774 28.17 -24.21 -4.89
C TYR A 774 29.28 -23.16 -4.70
N SER A 775 29.06 -21.88 -5.05
CA SER A 775 30.10 -20.82 -5.00
C SER A 775 30.58 -20.46 -3.59
N HIS A 776 29.80 -20.78 -2.56
CA HIS A 776 30.19 -20.51 -1.17
C HIS A 776 31.00 -21.66 -0.54
N ASN A 777 31.05 -22.83 -1.20
CA ASN A 777 31.72 -24.02 -0.67
C ASN A 777 33.24 -23.86 -0.71
N LEU A 778 33.81 -23.44 -1.84
CA LEU A 778 35.26 -23.23 -1.97
C LEU A 778 35.75 -22.12 -1.05
N ALA A 779 35.01 -21.03 -0.90
CA ALA A 779 35.34 -19.96 0.05
C ALA A 779 35.38 -20.49 1.51
N THR A 780 34.47 -21.39 1.87
CA THR A 780 34.46 -22.07 3.18
C THR A 780 35.72 -22.92 3.38
N TYR A 781 36.11 -23.72 2.37
CA TYR A 781 37.35 -24.48 2.40
C TYR A 781 38.59 -23.61 2.52
N VAL A 782 38.66 -22.50 1.76
CA VAL A 782 39.75 -21.52 1.83
C VAL A 782 39.91 -21.03 3.27
N ARG A 783 38.82 -20.62 3.94
CA ARG A 783 38.85 -20.20 5.35
C ARG A 783 39.45 -21.27 6.24
N LEU A 784 39.02 -22.53 6.10
CA LEU A 784 39.44 -23.62 6.98
C LEU A 784 40.87 -24.11 6.72
N ILE A 785 41.32 -24.12 5.46
CA ILE A 785 42.62 -24.66 5.04
C ILE A 785 43.76 -23.65 5.20
N PHE A 786 43.48 -22.33 5.11
CA PHE A 786 44.50 -21.28 5.15
C PHE A 786 45.49 -21.34 6.34
N PRO A 787 45.10 -21.74 7.56
CA PRO A 787 46.06 -21.93 8.66
C PRO A 787 47.14 -22.99 8.40
N TYR A 788 46.94 -23.90 7.44
CA TYR A 788 47.89 -24.94 7.05
C TYR A 788 48.64 -24.61 5.75
N ARG A 789 48.49 -23.40 5.18
CA ARG A 789 49.02 -22.98 3.87
C ARG A 789 50.51 -23.21 3.64
N ASN A 790 51.32 -23.32 4.70
CA ASN A 790 52.76 -23.58 4.58
C ASN A 790 53.09 -25.07 4.34
N GLU A 791 52.14 -25.97 4.57
CA GLU A 791 52.30 -27.40 4.35
C GLU A 791 52.17 -27.77 2.86
N ARG A 792 52.94 -28.78 2.41
CA ARG A 792 52.98 -29.21 0.99
C ARG A 792 51.59 -29.50 0.40
N THR A 793 50.73 -30.19 1.14
CA THR A 793 49.40 -30.62 0.67
C THR A 793 48.40 -29.46 0.54
N ALA A 794 48.52 -28.44 1.40
CA ALA A 794 47.72 -27.22 1.34
C ALA A 794 48.24 -26.25 0.27
N LYS A 795 49.57 -26.16 0.08
CA LYS A 795 50.16 -25.42 -1.06
C LYS A 795 49.64 -25.93 -2.40
N ASP A 796 49.58 -27.25 -2.57
CA ASP A 796 49.01 -27.89 -3.77
C ASP A 796 47.51 -27.59 -3.95
N PHE A 797 46.75 -27.40 -2.85
CA PHE A 797 45.36 -26.94 -2.95
C PHE A 797 45.30 -25.49 -3.43
N PHE A 798 46.04 -24.58 -2.80
CA PHE A 798 46.00 -23.16 -3.17
C PHE A 798 46.56 -22.88 -4.57
N SER A 799 47.56 -23.62 -5.04
CA SER A 799 48.06 -23.49 -6.42
C SER A 799 47.02 -23.94 -7.44
N LYS A 800 46.25 -25.00 -7.14
CA LYS A 800 45.14 -25.47 -8.00
C LYS A 800 43.92 -24.55 -7.92
N LEU A 801 43.67 -23.92 -6.77
CA LEU A 801 42.59 -22.96 -6.58
C LEU A 801 42.71 -21.78 -7.55
N LEU A 802 43.93 -21.34 -7.90
CA LEU A 802 44.12 -20.22 -8.84
C LEU A 802 43.53 -20.48 -10.23
N ASN A 803 43.30 -21.74 -10.60
CA ASN A 803 42.76 -22.12 -11.89
C ASN A 803 41.22 -22.12 -11.94
N VAL A 804 40.51 -22.00 -10.81
CA VAL A 804 39.04 -21.95 -10.80
C VAL A 804 38.51 -20.55 -11.12
N ASP A 805 37.24 -20.45 -11.51
CA ASP A 805 36.55 -19.17 -11.75
C ASP A 805 35.55 -18.82 -10.63
N ASP A 806 35.66 -19.50 -9.48
CA ASP A 806 34.92 -19.16 -8.26
C ASP A 806 35.50 -17.89 -7.60
N ILE A 807 34.95 -16.75 -7.97
CA ILE A 807 35.42 -15.43 -7.53
C ILE A 807 35.35 -15.27 -6.01
N ASN A 808 34.32 -15.80 -5.34
CA ASN A 808 34.19 -15.71 -3.88
C ASN A 808 35.36 -16.41 -3.16
N ALA A 809 35.76 -17.59 -3.65
CA ALA A 809 36.89 -18.31 -3.09
C ALA A 809 38.23 -17.60 -3.34
N LEU A 810 38.43 -17.07 -4.55
CA LEU A 810 39.63 -16.31 -4.91
C LEU A 810 39.77 -15.03 -4.10
N VAL A 811 38.68 -14.24 -3.97
CA VAL A 811 38.63 -13.05 -3.11
C VAL A 811 38.97 -13.40 -1.67
N LYS A 812 38.38 -14.48 -1.13
CA LYS A 812 38.67 -14.88 0.24
C LYS A 812 40.13 -15.25 0.43
N TYR A 813 40.74 -15.93 -0.54
CA TYR A 813 42.16 -16.27 -0.50
C TYR A 813 43.04 -15.01 -0.54
N TYR A 814 42.74 -14.07 -1.42
CA TYR A 814 43.43 -12.77 -1.52
C TYR A 814 43.41 -12.02 -0.18
N VAL A 815 42.24 -11.91 0.44
CA VAL A 815 42.05 -11.18 1.71
C VAL A 815 42.82 -11.83 2.85
N LEU A 816 42.85 -13.16 2.91
CA LEU A 816 43.62 -13.90 3.91
C LEU A 816 45.14 -13.74 3.73
N LEU A 817 45.65 -13.76 2.49
CA LEU A 817 47.06 -13.48 2.20
C LEU A 817 47.43 -12.04 2.60
N THR A 818 46.56 -11.08 2.26
CA THR A 818 46.73 -9.66 2.63
C THR A 818 46.80 -9.51 4.14
N LYS A 819 45.89 -10.16 4.88
CA LYS A 819 45.88 -10.17 6.35
C LYS A 819 47.16 -10.77 6.94
N ALA A 820 47.69 -11.81 6.30
CA ALA A 820 48.93 -12.48 6.69
C ALA A 820 50.21 -11.72 6.27
N LYS A 821 50.08 -10.63 5.48
CA LYS A 821 51.20 -9.90 4.86
C LYS A 821 52.06 -10.80 3.97
N GLU A 822 51.43 -11.73 3.27
CA GLU A 822 52.08 -12.65 2.33
C GLU A 822 51.97 -12.13 0.90
N THR A 823 52.88 -12.55 0.03
CA THR A 823 52.88 -12.18 -1.39
C THR A 823 51.62 -12.70 -2.08
N ILE A 824 50.95 -11.83 -2.83
CA ILE A 824 49.79 -12.19 -3.64
C ILE A 824 50.27 -12.80 -4.97
N PRO A 825 49.83 -14.01 -5.34
CA PRO A 825 50.10 -14.59 -6.66
C PRO A 825 49.65 -13.69 -7.81
N ALA A 826 50.44 -13.60 -8.89
CA ALA A 826 50.13 -12.77 -10.06
C ALA A 826 48.77 -13.12 -10.68
N GLN A 827 48.43 -14.42 -10.76
CA GLN A 827 47.14 -14.91 -11.27
C GLN A 827 45.94 -14.43 -10.45
N LEU A 828 46.07 -14.22 -9.12
CA LEU A 828 44.99 -13.59 -8.33
C LEU A 828 44.83 -12.11 -8.66
N THR A 829 45.95 -11.42 -8.92
CA THR A 829 45.91 -10.00 -9.32
C THR A 829 45.23 -9.86 -10.68
N GLU A 830 45.58 -10.74 -11.62
CA GLU A 830 44.95 -10.78 -12.95
C GLU A 830 43.43 -11.02 -12.86
N LYS A 831 42.99 -12.04 -12.10
CA LYS A 831 41.55 -12.38 -12.00
C LYS A 831 40.71 -11.42 -11.16
N LEU A 832 41.29 -10.68 -10.20
CA LEU A 832 40.51 -9.88 -9.25
C LEU A 832 40.76 -8.36 -9.33
N ILE A 833 41.97 -7.94 -9.68
CA ILE A 833 42.33 -6.52 -9.76
C ILE A 833 42.23 -6.05 -11.21
N ASN A 834 42.74 -6.84 -12.17
CA ASN A 834 42.74 -6.43 -13.58
C ASN A 834 41.39 -6.70 -14.26
N ASP A 835 40.60 -7.66 -13.77
CA ASP A 835 39.23 -7.91 -14.23
C ASP A 835 38.24 -6.96 -13.52
N GLU A 836 37.74 -5.96 -14.25
CA GLU A 836 36.83 -4.95 -13.72
C GLU A 836 35.55 -5.54 -13.12
N GLU A 837 35.03 -6.67 -13.61
CA GLU A 837 33.79 -7.27 -13.08
C GLU A 837 33.95 -7.81 -11.66
N ASN A 838 35.17 -8.18 -11.27
CA ASN A 838 35.45 -8.81 -9.98
C ASN A 838 35.93 -7.83 -8.89
N GLN A 839 36.28 -6.61 -9.29
CA GLN A 839 36.86 -5.60 -8.39
C GLN A 839 35.95 -5.27 -7.20
N TYR A 840 34.63 -5.24 -7.38
CA TYR A 840 33.70 -4.87 -6.30
C TYR A 840 33.73 -5.86 -5.14
N LEU A 841 33.69 -7.17 -5.41
CA LEU A 841 33.73 -8.22 -4.38
C LEU A 841 35.03 -8.14 -3.57
N LEU A 842 36.16 -7.91 -4.25
CA LEU A 842 37.45 -7.78 -3.60
C LEU A 842 37.48 -6.57 -2.65
N LEU A 843 37.02 -5.40 -3.12
CA LEU A 843 37.03 -4.17 -2.35
C LEU A 843 36.07 -4.24 -1.14
N GLU A 844 34.87 -4.81 -1.32
CA GLU A 844 33.90 -5.07 -0.24
C GLU A 844 34.49 -5.97 0.86
N GLU A 845 35.09 -7.10 0.52
CA GLU A 845 35.63 -8.02 1.52
C GLU A 845 36.90 -7.46 2.21
N LEU A 846 37.73 -6.67 1.49
CA LEU A 846 38.88 -5.97 2.07
C LEU A 846 38.46 -4.87 3.05
N ASP A 847 37.40 -4.12 2.74
CA ASP A 847 36.86 -3.08 3.61
C ASP A 847 36.20 -3.69 4.86
N ALA A 848 35.36 -4.71 4.69
CA ALA A 848 34.76 -5.46 5.78
C ALA A 848 35.82 -6.07 6.73
N SER A 849 36.97 -6.45 6.20
CA SER A 849 38.12 -6.96 6.97
C SER A 849 39.01 -5.87 7.57
N LYS A 850 38.70 -4.57 7.37
CA LYS A 850 39.51 -3.41 7.79
C LYS A 850 40.95 -3.46 7.27
N LEU A 851 41.11 -3.94 6.04
CA LEU A 851 42.41 -4.06 5.35
C LEU A 851 42.55 -3.04 4.23
N LEU A 852 41.45 -2.61 3.59
CA LEU A 852 41.49 -1.69 2.46
C LEU A 852 42.29 -0.40 2.76
N GLY A 853 41.96 0.29 3.86
CA GLY A 853 42.67 1.51 4.29
C GLY A 853 44.12 1.29 4.76
N LYS A 854 44.60 0.05 4.86
CA LYS A 854 46.01 -0.27 5.22
C LYS A 854 46.88 -0.55 4.01
N LEU A 855 46.28 -0.71 2.83
CA LEU A 855 46.99 -0.91 1.58
C LEU A 855 47.55 0.44 1.09
N LYS A 856 48.80 0.47 0.64
CA LYS A 856 49.43 1.70 0.09
C LYS A 856 48.76 2.15 -1.21
N SER A 857 48.36 1.20 -2.05
CA SER A 857 47.55 1.39 -3.26
C SER A 857 47.07 0.01 -3.72
N ILE A 858 45.87 -0.05 -4.31
CA ILE A 858 45.33 -1.26 -4.96
C ILE A 858 45.18 -1.06 -6.49
N GLY A 859 45.45 0.13 -7.01
CA GLY A 859 45.34 0.42 -8.45
C GLY A 859 43.91 0.54 -8.98
N ILE A 860 42.90 0.54 -8.12
CA ILE A 860 41.48 0.69 -8.48
C ILE A 860 41.00 2.07 -8.00
N ASN A 861 40.38 2.84 -8.90
CA ASN A 861 39.78 4.14 -8.57
C ASN A 861 38.25 4.04 -8.33
N GLN A 862 37.65 5.13 -7.84
CA GLN A 862 36.22 5.15 -7.49
C GLN A 862 35.29 4.87 -8.69
N GLN A 863 35.65 5.33 -9.90
CA GLN A 863 34.84 5.12 -11.10
C GLN A 863 34.90 3.65 -11.56
N GLN A 864 36.05 3.01 -11.45
CA GLN A 864 36.21 1.57 -11.74
C GLN A 864 35.39 0.73 -10.76
N PHE A 865 35.49 1.02 -9.46
CA PHE A 865 34.65 0.36 -8.46
C PHE A 865 33.15 0.61 -8.69
N ALA A 866 32.77 1.84 -9.02
CA ALA A 866 31.39 2.20 -9.35
C ALA A 866 30.83 1.34 -10.50
N LYS A 867 31.59 1.23 -11.59
CA LYS A 867 31.22 0.40 -12.75
C LYS A 867 31.11 -1.08 -12.36
N SER A 868 32.13 -1.60 -11.68
CA SER A 868 32.17 -2.99 -11.20
C SER A 868 30.97 -3.34 -10.33
N LYS A 869 30.67 -2.49 -9.34
CA LYS A 869 29.56 -2.70 -8.41
C LYS A 869 28.20 -2.55 -9.08
N LEU A 870 28.06 -1.62 -10.02
CA LEU A 870 26.84 -1.47 -10.79
C LEU A 870 26.55 -2.73 -11.62
N LEU A 871 27.56 -3.25 -12.31
CA LEU A 871 27.42 -4.43 -13.18
C LEU A 871 27.17 -5.73 -12.41
N SER A 872 27.41 -5.78 -11.09
CA SER A 872 27.10 -6.98 -10.31
C SER A 872 25.62 -7.33 -10.27
N ASP A 873 24.77 -6.29 -10.36
CA ASP A 873 23.31 -6.40 -10.23
C ASP A 873 22.58 -5.97 -11.51
N ALA A 874 23.26 -5.28 -12.43
CA ALA A 874 22.71 -4.88 -13.71
C ALA A 874 22.44 -6.10 -14.60
N ASN A 875 21.32 -6.08 -15.30
CA ASN A 875 21.04 -7.01 -16.38
C ASN A 875 21.95 -6.61 -17.55
N TYR A 876 23.11 -7.25 -17.67
CA TYR A 876 24.15 -6.94 -18.67
C TYR A 876 24.80 -8.23 -19.13
N GLU A 877 24.81 -8.48 -20.44
CA GLU A 877 25.51 -9.60 -21.07
C GLU A 877 26.77 -9.10 -21.77
N LYS A 878 27.95 -9.43 -21.23
CA LYS A 878 29.26 -8.92 -21.71
C LYS A 878 29.51 -9.19 -23.19
N GLU A 879 28.97 -10.28 -23.73
CA GLU A 879 29.13 -10.69 -25.12
C GLU A 879 28.21 -9.94 -26.09
N LYS A 880 27.13 -9.30 -25.61
CA LYS A 880 26.10 -8.66 -26.44
C LYS A 880 25.94 -7.17 -26.18
N ASP A 881 26.03 -6.77 -24.92
CA ASP A 881 25.72 -5.42 -24.47
C ASP A 881 26.98 -4.56 -24.42
N SER A 882 26.80 -3.25 -24.44
CA SER A 882 27.89 -2.30 -24.21
C SER A 882 27.56 -1.31 -23.11
N ILE A 883 28.58 -0.95 -22.32
CA ILE A 883 28.46 0.04 -21.23
C ILE A 883 29.38 1.23 -21.48
N ALA A 884 28.81 2.43 -21.39
CA ALA A 884 29.53 3.70 -21.49
C ALA A 884 29.39 4.50 -20.20
N PHE A 885 30.50 5.03 -19.68
CA PHE A 885 30.45 6.07 -18.65
C PHE A 885 30.05 7.39 -19.30
N LEU A 886 29.04 8.05 -18.75
CA LEU A 886 28.55 9.32 -19.27
C LEU A 886 29.25 10.49 -18.57
N PHE A 887 29.01 10.66 -17.28
CA PHE A 887 29.58 11.72 -16.46
C PHE A 887 29.38 11.41 -14.97
N LYS A 888 29.91 12.28 -14.09
CA LYS A 888 29.59 12.28 -12.67
C LYS A 888 28.97 13.62 -12.27
N ARG A 889 28.00 13.59 -11.36
CA ARG A 889 27.28 14.78 -10.88
C ARG A 889 27.33 14.84 -9.36
N ASP A 890 27.78 15.97 -8.84
CA ASP A 890 27.76 16.24 -7.40
C ASP A 890 26.35 16.62 -6.97
N PHE A 891 25.94 16.19 -5.79
CA PHE A 891 24.67 16.56 -5.19
C PHE A 891 24.75 16.59 -3.67
N VAL A 892 23.75 17.19 -3.05
CA VAL A 892 23.58 17.19 -1.59
C VAL A 892 22.34 16.37 -1.28
N THR A 893 22.48 15.37 -0.42
CA THR A 893 21.34 14.56 0.04
C THR A 893 20.34 15.45 0.78
N ASP A 894 19.09 15.01 0.95
CA ASP A 894 18.10 15.69 1.79
C ASP A 894 18.61 15.99 3.22
N LYS A 895 19.48 15.12 3.76
CA LYS A 895 20.14 15.24 5.07
C LYS A 895 21.43 16.09 5.07
N GLY A 896 21.71 16.85 4.01
CA GLY A 896 22.85 17.76 3.95
C GLY A 896 24.22 17.11 3.75
N LYS A 897 24.30 15.86 3.28
CA LYS A 897 25.58 15.19 3.00
C LYS A 897 25.99 15.44 1.55
N ASN A 898 27.26 15.79 1.35
CA ASN A 898 27.82 15.90 0.00
C ASN A 898 28.02 14.50 -0.59
N ALA A 899 27.50 14.30 -1.79
CA ALA A 899 27.55 13.04 -2.51
C ALA A 899 27.96 13.27 -3.98
N VAL A 900 28.31 12.18 -4.65
CA VAL A 900 28.59 12.17 -6.09
C VAL A 900 27.91 10.96 -6.71
N MET A 901 27.27 11.16 -7.84
CA MET A 901 26.64 10.11 -8.64
C MET A 901 27.43 9.91 -9.93
N TYR A 902 27.68 8.66 -10.29
CA TYR A 902 28.29 8.24 -11.56
C TYR A 902 27.19 7.70 -12.46
N PHE A 903 27.06 8.28 -13.64
CA PHE A 903 26.08 7.87 -14.65
C PHE A 903 26.73 7.01 -15.72
N PHE A 904 26.02 5.95 -16.09
CA PHE A 904 26.39 5.01 -17.13
C PHE A 904 25.21 4.82 -18.09
N LYS A 905 25.51 4.46 -19.33
CA LYS A 905 24.54 4.02 -20.33
C LYS A 905 24.84 2.58 -20.68
N ILE A 906 23.84 1.72 -20.62
CA ILE A 906 23.91 0.36 -21.14
C ILE A 906 23.07 0.29 -22.40
N ASP A 907 23.71 -0.04 -23.51
CA ASP A 907 23.06 -0.30 -24.79
C ASP A 907 22.85 -1.80 -24.91
N LYS A 908 21.59 -2.21 -24.92
CA LYS A 908 21.17 -3.60 -25.06
C LYS A 908 20.73 -3.91 -26.46
N ASP A 909 21.09 -5.11 -26.94
CA ASP A 909 20.58 -5.67 -28.19
C ASP A 909 19.60 -6.81 -27.86
N ASP A 910 18.31 -6.48 -27.77
CA ASP A 910 17.26 -7.45 -27.46
C ASP A 910 16.63 -8.00 -28.74
N GLU A 911 16.57 -9.33 -28.87
CA GLU A 911 16.08 -10.02 -30.08
C GLU A 911 14.62 -9.70 -30.43
N TYR A 912 13.80 -9.22 -29.47
CA TYR A 912 12.37 -8.93 -29.66
C TYR A 912 12.05 -7.44 -29.73
N SER A 913 12.76 -6.60 -28.98
CA SER A 913 12.49 -5.16 -28.81
C SER A 913 13.53 -4.26 -29.50
N GLY A 914 14.59 -4.84 -30.08
CA GLY A 914 15.66 -4.12 -30.76
C GLY A 914 16.63 -3.47 -29.79
N LYS A 915 17.34 -2.43 -30.25
CA LYS A 915 18.31 -1.71 -29.42
C LYS A 915 17.63 -0.83 -28.40
N VAL A 916 17.86 -1.10 -27.12
CA VAL A 916 17.32 -0.35 -25.99
C VAL A 916 18.46 0.33 -25.24
N GLU A 917 18.29 1.63 -24.96
CA GLU A 917 19.25 2.41 -24.18
C GLU A 917 18.70 2.57 -22.75
N ALA A 918 19.46 2.13 -21.75
CA ALA A 918 19.12 2.25 -20.35
C ALA A 918 20.15 3.12 -19.60
N LEU A 919 19.66 4.07 -18.82
CA LEU A 919 20.47 4.87 -17.90
C LEU A 919 20.64 4.11 -16.59
N HIS A 920 21.89 3.94 -16.19
CA HIS A 920 22.27 3.33 -14.93
C HIS A 920 23.06 4.32 -14.09
N TYR A 921 23.00 4.16 -12.77
CA TYR A 921 23.73 5.05 -11.87
C TYR A 921 24.16 4.34 -10.61
N ILE A 922 25.21 4.87 -9.99
CA ILE A 922 25.63 4.53 -8.63
C ILE A 922 26.21 5.77 -7.97
N SER A 923 25.89 5.98 -6.70
CA SER A 923 26.27 7.18 -5.96
C SER A 923 26.96 6.84 -4.65
N PHE A 924 27.78 7.77 -4.16
CA PHE A 924 28.58 7.62 -2.95
C PHE A 924 28.54 8.91 -2.12
N ILE A 925 28.49 8.78 -0.80
CA ILE A 925 28.76 9.90 0.10
C ILE A 925 30.25 10.24 0.02
N LYS A 926 30.59 11.51 -0.19
CA LYS A 926 31.98 11.93 -0.30
C LYS A 926 32.70 11.72 1.05
N PRO A 927 33.87 11.07 1.05
CA PRO A 927 34.66 10.89 2.26
C PRO A 927 35.28 12.22 2.71
N LYS A 928 35.74 12.28 3.98
CA LYS A 928 36.49 13.44 4.48
C LYS A 928 37.82 13.62 3.78
N ASP A 929 38.51 12.52 3.47
CA ASP A 929 39.72 12.50 2.65
C ASP A 929 39.34 12.19 1.20
N PRO A 930 39.48 13.15 0.25
CA PRO A 930 39.13 12.95 -1.15
C PRO A 930 39.88 11.81 -1.85
N LYS A 931 40.99 11.32 -1.29
CA LYS A 931 41.77 10.20 -1.83
C LYS A 931 41.29 8.83 -1.35
N GLN A 932 40.39 8.78 -0.37
CA GLN A 932 39.85 7.54 0.16
C GLN A 932 38.82 6.94 -0.82
N LEU A 933 38.98 5.65 -1.14
CA LEU A 933 37.97 4.89 -1.88
C LEU A 933 36.79 4.58 -0.97
N VAL A 934 35.57 4.84 -1.43
CA VAL A 934 34.32 4.55 -0.71
C VAL A 934 33.69 3.31 -1.31
N VAL A 935 33.54 2.29 -0.48
CA VAL A 935 32.97 0.99 -0.90
C VAL A 935 31.45 0.96 -0.69
N ASP A 936 30.97 1.56 0.40
CA ASP A 936 29.54 1.66 0.66
C ASP A 936 28.87 2.66 -0.30
N TYR A 937 28.10 2.13 -1.25
CA TYR A 937 27.29 2.98 -2.12
C TYR A 937 26.13 3.61 -1.34
N TYR A 938 25.75 4.81 -1.74
CA TYR A 938 24.60 5.54 -1.19
C TYR A 938 23.30 5.14 -1.88
N SER A 939 23.27 5.10 -3.21
CA SER A 939 22.14 4.65 -4.03
C SER A 939 22.67 4.08 -5.35
N VAL A 940 21.99 3.07 -5.90
CA VAL A 940 22.30 2.40 -7.17
C VAL A 940 21.01 2.16 -7.95
N SER A 941 21.06 2.21 -9.28
CA SER A 941 19.92 1.90 -10.14
C SER A 941 19.50 0.43 -10.01
N GLU A 942 18.23 0.14 -10.29
CA GLU A 942 17.73 -1.23 -10.43
C GLU A 942 18.42 -2.00 -11.58
N SER A 943 18.20 -3.32 -11.64
CA SER A 943 18.87 -4.21 -12.59
C SER A 943 18.65 -3.84 -14.06
N TYR A 944 17.49 -3.30 -14.42
CA TYR A 944 17.19 -2.85 -15.79
C TYR A 944 17.55 -1.38 -16.05
N GLY A 945 17.95 -0.63 -15.03
CA GLY A 945 18.15 0.81 -15.13
C GLY A 945 16.85 1.57 -15.43
N THR A 946 16.99 2.83 -15.85
CA THR A 946 15.88 3.67 -16.32
C THR A 946 15.95 3.75 -17.84
N MET A 947 14.95 3.21 -18.53
CA MET A 947 14.89 3.27 -20.00
C MET A 947 14.86 4.72 -20.48
N VAL A 948 15.65 5.04 -21.50
CA VAL A 948 15.69 6.39 -22.07
C VAL A 948 14.35 6.70 -22.75
N ASP A 949 13.62 7.66 -22.22
CA ASP A 949 12.40 8.19 -22.82
C ASP A 949 12.77 9.22 -23.89
N LYS A 950 12.55 8.89 -25.16
CA LYS A 950 12.85 9.79 -26.30
C LYS A 950 11.90 10.98 -26.39
N THR A 951 10.83 11.03 -25.60
CA THR A 951 9.89 12.15 -25.54
C THR A 951 10.29 13.22 -24.52
N LYS A 952 11.28 12.94 -23.66
CA LYS A 952 11.81 13.87 -22.65
C LYS A 952 13.26 14.27 -22.96
N GLU A 953 13.63 15.47 -22.55
CA GLU A 953 15.03 15.90 -22.58
C GLU A 953 15.90 15.03 -21.65
N LEU A 954 17.12 14.68 -22.08
CA LEU A 954 18.00 13.81 -21.28
C LEU A 954 18.35 14.43 -19.92
N GLU A 955 18.52 15.75 -19.86
CA GLU A 955 18.80 16.45 -18.60
C GLU A 955 17.64 16.40 -17.59
N GLU A 956 16.40 16.35 -18.08
CA GLU A 956 15.23 16.13 -17.23
C GLU A 956 15.30 14.75 -16.58
N GLN A 957 15.60 13.72 -17.38
CA GLN A 957 15.73 12.33 -16.92
C GLN A 957 16.90 12.17 -15.93
N TYR A 958 18.04 12.83 -16.15
CA TYR A 958 19.16 12.84 -15.18
C TYR A 958 18.77 13.50 -13.86
N THR A 959 17.95 14.54 -13.91
CA THR A 959 17.45 15.24 -12.72
C THR A 959 16.44 14.38 -11.96
N GLU A 960 15.55 13.67 -12.65
CA GLU A 960 14.65 12.68 -12.06
C GLU A 960 15.43 11.58 -11.33
N ILE A 961 16.46 11.01 -11.97
CA ILE A 961 17.36 10.02 -11.36
C ILE A 961 18.09 10.60 -10.13
N LEU A 962 18.57 11.84 -10.22
CA LEU A 962 19.24 12.48 -9.08
C LEU A 962 18.30 12.63 -7.87
N ASN A 963 17.04 12.98 -8.11
CA ASN A 963 16.03 13.11 -7.06
C ASN A 963 15.73 11.77 -6.38
N LEU A 964 15.74 10.65 -7.11
CA LEU A 964 15.63 9.31 -6.50
C LEU A 964 16.74 9.06 -5.48
N ALA A 965 17.97 9.53 -5.75
CA ALA A 965 19.05 9.43 -4.77
C ALA A 965 18.92 10.46 -3.65
N ILE A 966 18.62 11.73 -3.94
CA ILE A 966 18.47 12.80 -2.94
C ILE A 966 17.45 12.40 -1.88
N TYR A 967 16.35 11.79 -2.29
CA TYR A 967 15.23 11.45 -1.43
C TYR A 967 15.09 9.97 -1.09
N LYS A 968 16.09 9.12 -1.38
CA LYS A 968 15.98 7.65 -1.24
C LYS A 968 15.50 7.13 0.12
N ASP A 969 15.68 7.91 1.19
CA ASP A 969 15.30 7.57 2.56
C ASP A 969 13.89 8.12 2.92
N ARG A 970 13.19 8.73 1.96
CA ARG A 970 11.86 9.34 2.06
C ARG A 970 10.88 8.49 1.28
N GLN A 971 10.22 7.56 1.95
CA GLN A 971 9.26 6.62 1.34
C GLN A 971 8.14 7.36 0.61
N ARG A 972 7.77 8.53 1.13
CA ARG A 972 6.76 9.44 0.62
C ARG A 972 7.03 9.94 -0.81
N VAL A 973 8.29 10.01 -1.26
CA VAL A 973 8.65 10.55 -2.59
C VAL A 973 9.55 9.61 -3.40
N THR A 974 9.84 8.43 -2.86
CA THR A 974 10.65 7.40 -3.53
C THR A 974 9.74 6.26 -3.96
N PRO A 975 9.73 5.87 -5.24
CA PRO A 975 8.96 4.72 -5.70
C PRO A 975 9.40 3.45 -4.97
N THR A 976 8.45 2.71 -4.39
CA THR A 976 8.69 1.35 -3.89
C THR A 976 7.85 0.41 -4.74
N GLY A 977 8.51 -0.50 -5.48
CA GLY A 977 7.93 -1.28 -6.58
C GLY A 977 6.48 -1.75 -6.40
N GLY A 978 5.69 -1.60 -7.47
CA GLY A 978 4.30 -2.07 -7.58
C GLY A 978 3.24 -1.00 -7.26
N ASP A 979 3.50 -0.12 -6.30
CA ASP A 979 2.60 0.98 -5.93
C ASP A 979 3.20 2.30 -6.44
N GLY A 980 2.43 3.02 -7.26
CA GLY A 980 2.85 4.30 -7.83
C GLY A 980 3.21 5.35 -6.77
N TYR A 981 3.80 6.46 -7.21
CA TYR A 981 4.12 7.61 -6.36
C TYR A 981 2.96 7.95 -5.42
N TYR A 982 3.26 8.25 -4.15
CA TYR A 982 2.35 9.08 -3.36
C TYR A 982 2.32 10.44 -4.04
N ASP A 983 1.26 10.70 -4.81
CA ASP A 983 1.09 11.94 -5.55
C ASP A 983 0.91 13.07 -4.52
N TYR A 984 1.95 13.89 -4.35
CA TYR A 984 2.03 15.00 -3.41
C TYR A 984 1.54 16.32 -4.00
#